data_AF-A0A2D6CUP4-F1
#
_entry.id   AF-A0A2D6CUP4-F1
#
_cell.length_a   1.000
_cell.length_b   1.000
_cell.length_c   1.000
_cell.angle_alpha   90.00
_cell.angle_beta   90.00
_cell.angle_gamma   90.00
#
_symmetry.space_group_name_H-M   'P 1'
#
loop_
_entity.id
_entity.type
_entity.pdbx_description
1 polymer ?
#
loop_
_entity_poly.entity_id
_entity_poly.type
_entity_poly.pdbx_seq_one_letter_code
_entity_poly.pdbx_strand_id
1 'polypeptide(L)'
;MMSLTVGLVTCVCLVAAASPAGAAEGMGAPALRAAPIPDDSAAEARVARAQPTVPENYTEVPFEEIAPPPTLTAAEQARGYIVFQRPLMEPVHPNTRPLVHERLEGLAAFATPGEFEPVTFSIYPVRDLLNTRVRVSSLRSDDDEIPASDLTVRLATYWNVGYPRYTSRDTYRRTPELLERVTSHSSPAGECQRWWITMRVPEDAAPGLYRGTVTVWDDGHDQAVELPLALRVLGFPLLADSAKHYSVYYYARNRVQFADRDEEFTRRATANEHRAMIELGIDMCPTLYLRVDDDGRITVRDSDEMERMLAAGLTGQIPVAGGNAIEAIYRETTPDGKRGSHWKIDKMPPPEFYDRVTEMFRDFEARSRANGWPEFICCPLDEVDASRKEFGAGVYQAVRDAGIRTYITKNPLAADAVDYRDAVDIWCSQPYSAPYEEIVTQDRYEYWCYPNHNAGEIKDRRVMSLGGRMTYGFGFWRSGYTTLIPWHWAWTPAPDQFDYLRGSRSGCGQRIGDDGEVIPAVYWESFREGRDDARYIYTLQQAVWEREGSTDAECLRLVAQGKALLQQMWDDIHVQQKYLADGMWPAEEFNGRRWRLAGAISALLRFPAARRGVAPSVLVADTAPVASEGEMKFIADALDRGLLESKGLGGDWSEWVNDTGEGSITVTDEAGRDRETGLRWDVTIDHKTDRGEGGNYPMGWPRVRRAFAEDELDMTGYDYLLYWVRVDSDRDEVADDSTPVGFTINGGRFFEESRDLGGDQNVWTPILFPIRSMIEKAGRGEAPWRSVRRVQMYISEANYPDGARLTFDIAEATLLRFIAPVIYRVDAPRYVMLPRAALPVGIETMGAAGGEDGVYSVEAVLVDGDGRTRTEIVQQLATADTLLLDTSGLRVGSYTLRVTILAPDGTRHGTSERRVDCMAGPLLSG
;
A
#
# COMPACT_ATOMS: atom_id res chain seq x y z
N MET A 1 -64.94 41.89 29.94
CA MET A 1 -65.34 42.83 28.86
C MET A 1 -64.16 43.74 28.55
N MET A 2 -63.36 43.38 27.55
CA MET A 2 -62.89 44.25 26.46
C MET A 2 -61.87 43.46 25.66
N SER A 3 -61.92 43.67 24.36
CA SER A 3 -61.45 42.80 23.30
C SER A 3 -60.25 43.42 22.58
N LEU A 4 -59.39 42.56 22.01
CA LEU A 4 -58.65 42.72 20.76
C LEU A 4 -57.53 43.80 20.68
N THR A 5 -56.28 43.39 20.38
CA THR A 5 -55.61 43.47 19.04
C THR A 5 -54.06 43.56 19.14
N VAL A 6 -53.38 42.60 18.50
CA VAL A 6 -52.06 42.61 17.79
C VAL A 6 -50.81 43.29 18.39
N GLY A 7 -49.73 42.48 18.45
CA GLY A 7 -48.34 42.93 18.41
C GLY A 7 -47.43 41.81 17.88
N LEU A 8 -46.94 41.95 16.65
CA LEU A 8 -45.95 41.08 16.01
C LEU A 8 -44.57 41.38 16.62
N VAL A 9 -43.88 40.39 17.19
CA VAL A 9 -42.45 40.51 17.55
C VAL A 9 -41.72 39.27 17.06
N THR A 10 -40.87 39.49 16.05
CA THR A 10 -39.87 38.55 15.55
C THR A 10 -38.85 38.25 16.66
N CYS A 11 -38.83 37.02 17.16
CA CYS A 11 -37.87 36.58 18.16
C CYS A 11 -36.70 35.87 17.45
N VAL A 12 -35.53 36.51 17.49
CA VAL A 12 -34.25 35.95 17.08
C VAL A 12 -33.86 34.86 18.09
N CYS A 13 -33.86 33.60 17.67
CA CYS A 13 -33.34 32.49 18.46
C CYS A 13 -31.80 32.53 18.45
N LEU A 14 -31.21 32.96 19.56
CA LEU A 14 -29.78 32.76 19.86
C LEU A 14 -29.49 31.26 19.97
N VAL A 15 -28.70 30.74 19.03
CA VAL A 15 -28.00 29.47 19.15
C VAL A 15 -26.82 29.69 20.11
N ALA A 16 -26.95 29.24 21.36
CA ALA A 16 -25.82 29.16 22.27
C ALA A 16 -25.09 27.82 22.03
N ALA A 17 -24.05 27.84 21.21
CA ALA A 17 -23.06 26.77 21.15
C ALA A 17 -22.24 26.82 22.44
N ALA A 18 -22.53 25.93 23.39
CA ALA A 18 -21.72 25.76 24.58
C ALA A 18 -20.41 25.06 24.19
N SER A 19 -19.36 25.87 23.97
CA SER A 19 -17.97 25.38 23.95
C SER A 19 -17.54 25.08 25.39
N PRO A 20 -17.03 23.88 25.72
CA PRO A 20 -16.19 23.74 26.90
C PRO A 20 -14.80 24.27 26.52
N ALA A 21 -14.63 25.59 26.59
CA ALA A 21 -13.31 26.22 26.57
C ALA A 21 -12.68 26.04 27.96
N GLY A 22 -12.25 24.81 28.27
CA GLY A 22 -11.19 24.60 29.25
C GLY A 22 -9.86 24.92 28.58
N ALA A 23 -9.14 25.93 29.05
CA ALA A 23 -7.77 26.14 28.65
C ALA A 23 -6.96 24.92 29.11
N ALA A 24 -6.69 23.98 28.21
CA ALA A 24 -5.65 22.99 28.43
C ALA A 24 -4.34 23.78 28.53
N GLU A 25 -3.77 23.87 29.73
CA GLU A 25 -2.36 24.25 29.89
C GLU A 25 -1.54 23.19 29.17
N GLY A 26 -1.20 23.46 27.91
CA GLY A 26 -0.30 22.65 27.13
C GLY A 26 1.09 22.75 27.74
N MET A 27 1.52 21.70 28.46
CA MET A 27 2.95 21.47 28.59
C MET A 27 3.49 21.22 27.19
N GLY A 28 4.36 22.10 26.71
CA GLY A 28 5.06 21.91 25.43
C GLY A 28 5.70 20.54 25.36
N ALA A 29 5.90 20.03 24.14
CA ALA A 29 6.64 18.79 23.95
C ALA A 29 7.99 18.89 24.70
N PRO A 30 8.32 17.97 25.61
CA PRO A 30 9.61 17.99 26.25
C PRO A 30 10.68 17.83 25.16
N ALA A 31 11.65 18.76 25.12
CA ALA A 31 12.70 18.77 24.11
C ALA A 31 13.77 17.71 24.39
N LEU A 32 14.54 17.37 23.34
CA LEU A 32 15.78 16.60 23.43
C LEU A 32 16.71 17.18 24.50
N ARG A 33 17.34 16.30 25.28
CA ARG A 33 18.31 16.71 26.32
C ARG A 33 19.61 15.93 26.20
N ALA A 34 20.71 16.62 26.45
CA ALA A 34 21.99 15.96 26.68
C ALA A 34 22.01 15.38 28.10
N ALA A 35 22.49 14.14 28.24
CA ALA A 35 22.57 13.42 29.50
C ALA A 35 23.93 12.70 29.63
N PRO A 36 24.38 12.37 30.84
CA PRO A 36 25.51 11.47 31.02
C PRO A 36 25.26 10.12 30.33
N ILE A 37 26.30 9.53 29.75
CA ILE A 37 26.21 8.18 29.19
C ILE A 37 25.82 7.21 30.33
N PRO A 38 24.76 6.40 30.15
CA PRO A 38 24.32 5.47 31.19
C PRO A 38 25.35 4.34 31.38
N ASP A 39 25.34 3.74 32.57
CA ASP A 39 26.06 2.49 32.82
C ASP A 39 25.32 1.35 32.10
N ASP A 40 25.79 1.02 30.90
CA ASP A 40 25.16 0.03 30.02
C ASP A 40 25.71 -1.36 30.31
N SER A 41 25.08 -2.06 31.26
CA SER A 41 25.39 -3.46 31.58
C SER A 41 24.73 -4.46 30.61
N ALA A 42 24.43 -4.06 29.37
CA ALA A 42 23.68 -4.88 28.43
C ALA A 42 24.31 -6.28 28.24
N ALA A 43 23.44 -7.30 28.26
CA ALA A 43 23.79 -8.67 27.92
C ALA A 43 24.31 -8.77 26.46
N GLU A 44 25.14 -9.79 26.21
CA GLU A 44 25.77 -10.23 24.95
C GLU A 44 25.61 -9.33 23.71
N ALA A 45 26.73 -8.84 23.17
CA ALA A 45 26.75 -7.94 22.02
C ALA A 45 26.08 -8.58 20.78
N ARG A 46 24.98 -7.97 20.31
CA ARG A 46 24.29 -8.27 19.06
C ARG A 46 24.49 -7.12 18.07
N VAL A 47 25.05 -7.41 16.91
CA VAL A 47 25.26 -6.44 15.83
C VAL A 47 24.46 -6.82 14.59
N ALA A 48 24.14 -5.84 13.76
CA ALA A 48 23.46 -6.08 12.49
C ALA A 48 24.26 -7.06 11.61
N ARG A 49 23.55 -7.92 10.87
CA ARG A 49 24.19 -8.90 9.99
C ARG A 49 24.98 -8.23 8.86
N ALA A 50 26.10 -8.87 8.53
CA ALA A 50 26.87 -8.51 7.35
C ALA A 50 26.07 -8.83 6.08
N GLN A 51 26.12 -7.91 5.12
CA GLN A 51 25.42 -8.07 3.86
C GLN A 51 26.18 -9.01 2.91
N PRO A 52 25.50 -9.94 2.22
CA PRO A 52 26.12 -10.72 1.15
C PRO A 52 26.68 -9.82 0.05
N THR A 53 27.76 -10.28 -0.60
CA THR A 53 28.33 -9.55 -1.74
C THR A 53 27.36 -9.52 -2.91
N VAL A 54 27.33 -8.41 -3.63
CA VAL A 54 26.50 -8.25 -4.83
C VAL A 54 27.13 -9.03 -6.00
N PRO A 55 26.36 -9.85 -6.74
CA PRO A 55 26.88 -10.52 -7.94
C PRO A 55 27.26 -9.52 -9.05
N GLU A 56 28.28 -9.84 -9.85
CA GLU A 56 28.86 -8.91 -10.85
C GLU A 56 27.87 -8.44 -11.93
N ASN A 57 26.83 -9.22 -12.22
CA ASN A 57 25.81 -8.90 -13.23
C ASN A 57 24.73 -7.93 -12.73
N TYR A 58 24.77 -7.52 -11.47
CA TYR A 58 23.78 -6.61 -10.88
C TYR A 58 24.27 -5.16 -10.86
N THR A 59 23.38 -4.24 -11.24
CA THR A 59 23.58 -2.80 -11.17
C THR A 59 22.69 -2.19 -10.09
N GLU A 60 23.24 -1.30 -9.26
CA GLU A 60 22.44 -0.62 -8.23
C GLU A 60 21.53 0.44 -8.87
N VAL A 61 20.27 0.44 -8.46
CA VAL A 61 19.27 1.49 -8.71
C VAL A 61 19.03 2.18 -7.36
N PRO A 62 19.87 3.16 -6.97
CA PRO A 62 19.77 3.81 -5.67
C PRO A 62 18.47 4.59 -5.54
N PHE A 63 18.12 4.94 -4.29
CA PHE A 63 17.07 5.91 -4.04
C PHE A 63 17.52 7.30 -4.49
N GLU A 64 16.67 7.99 -5.24
CA GLU A 64 16.91 9.36 -5.69
C GLU A 64 16.58 10.33 -4.56
N GLU A 65 17.60 10.84 -3.88
CA GLU A 65 17.43 11.81 -2.81
C GLU A 65 17.42 13.24 -3.37
N ILE A 66 16.25 13.86 -3.33
CA ILE A 66 15.99 15.20 -3.84
C ILE A 66 16.01 16.28 -2.74
N ALA A 67 15.95 15.90 -1.46
CA ALA A 67 15.98 16.85 -0.36
C ALA A 67 17.36 17.56 -0.27
N PRO A 68 17.36 18.86 0.08
CA PRO A 68 18.60 19.61 0.24
C PRO A 68 19.42 19.05 1.41
N PRO A 69 20.76 19.17 1.37
CA PRO A 69 21.60 18.86 2.52
C PRO A 69 21.13 19.61 3.78
N PRO A 70 20.99 18.94 4.93
CA PRO A 70 20.47 19.59 6.13
C PRO A 70 21.48 20.58 6.71
N THR A 71 21.00 21.76 7.09
CA THR A 71 21.78 22.70 7.91
C THR A 71 21.85 22.20 9.35
N LEU A 72 23.07 22.14 9.90
CA LEU A 72 23.32 21.64 11.25
C LEU A 72 23.25 22.76 12.29
N THR A 73 22.59 22.47 13.41
CA THR A 73 22.72 23.26 14.64
C THR A 73 24.08 23.01 15.31
N ALA A 74 24.51 23.90 16.20
CA ALA A 74 25.75 23.71 16.96
C ALA A 74 25.74 22.41 17.79
N ALA A 75 24.57 22.02 18.34
CA ALA A 75 24.41 20.78 19.09
C ALA A 75 24.50 19.54 18.17
N GLU A 76 23.93 19.59 16.97
CA GLU A 76 24.05 18.53 15.95
C GLU A 76 25.49 18.36 15.47
N GLN A 77 26.17 19.47 15.21
CA GLN A 77 27.58 19.48 14.82
C GLN A 77 28.47 18.89 15.91
N ALA A 78 28.19 19.20 17.18
CA ALA A 78 28.96 18.71 18.32
C ALA A 78 28.73 17.21 18.56
N ARG A 79 27.48 16.74 18.57
CA ARG A 79 27.17 15.31 18.79
C ARG A 79 27.49 14.44 17.57
N GLY A 80 27.46 15.02 16.37
CA GLY A 80 27.83 14.34 15.13
C GLY A 80 26.67 13.64 14.41
N TYR A 81 25.42 13.95 14.72
CA TYR A 81 24.24 13.41 14.03
C TYR A 81 22.97 14.25 14.24
N ILE A 82 21.99 14.11 13.35
CA ILE A 82 20.63 14.66 13.50
C ILE A 82 19.70 13.52 13.94
N VAL A 83 18.75 13.81 14.84
CA VAL A 83 17.66 12.88 15.15
C VAL A 83 16.37 13.42 14.55
N PHE A 84 15.66 12.59 13.80
CA PHE A 84 14.46 12.97 13.08
C PHE A 84 13.42 11.85 13.10
N GLN A 85 12.17 12.16 12.78
CA GLN A 85 11.11 11.19 12.60
C GLN A 85 10.43 11.40 11.26
N ARG A 86 10.28 10.30 10.54
CA ARG A 86 9.47 10.17 9.34
C ARG A 86 8.30 9.22 9.63
N PRO A 87 7.10 9.42 9.05
CA PRO A 87 5.98 8.50 9.25
C PRO A 87 6.36 7.04 9.00
N LEU A 88 5.69 6.12 9.70
CA LEU A 88 6.00 4.68 9.68
C LEU A 88 6.04 4.10 8.26
N MET A 89 5.07 4.49 7.43
CA MET A 89 4.88 3.98 6.08
C MET A 89 5.82 4.59 5.03
N GLU A 90 6.55 5.64 5.39
CA GLU A 90 7.49 6.30 4.49
C GLU A 90 8.91 5.76 4.75
N PRO A 91 9.59 5.19 3.73
CA PRO A 91 10.89 4.57 3.92
C PRO A 91 11.99 5.61 4.22
N VAL A 92 13.01 5.15 4.92
CA VAL A 92 14.27 5.87 5.12
C VAL A 92 15.32 5.01 4.42
N HIS A 93 15.87 5.52 3.33
CA HIS A 93 16.92 4.86 2.54
C HIS A 93 18.31 5.23 3.08
N PRO A 94 19.38 4.50 2.68
CA PRO A 94 20.72 4.78 3.15
C PRO A 94 21.11 6.26 3.00
N ASN A 95 20.89 6.84 1.83
CA ASN A 95 21.22 8.22 1.49
C ASN A 95 20.13 9.24 1.85
N THR A 96 19.11 8.85 2.63
CA THR A 96 18.03 9.76 2.98
C THR A 96 18.54 10.99 3.75
N ARG A 97 18.01 12.17 3.44
CA ARG A 97 18.29 13.42 4.15
C ARG A 97 17.06 13.87 4.96
N PRO A 98 17.24 14.28 6.23
CA PRO A 98 16.13 14.74 7.05
C PRO A 98 15.67 16.14 6.64
N LEU A 99 14.36 16.31 6.49
CA LEU A 99 13.74 17.61 6.25
C LEU A 99 13.68 18.43 7.55
N VAL A 100 13.47 19.75 7.42
CA VAL A 100 13.44 20.67 8.56
C VAL A 100 12.37 20.28 9.58
N HIS A 101 11.16 19.98 9.12
CA HIS A 101 10.03 19.63 9.96
C HIS A 101 10.08 18.19 10.52
N GLU A 102 11.01 17.35 10.04
CA GLU A 102 11.20 15.99 10.55
C GLU A 102 12.08 15.97 11.81
N ARG A 103 12.79 17.06 12.14
CA ARG A 103 13.64 17.13 13.35
C ARG A 103 12.81 16.87 14.59
N LEU A 104 13.28 15.92 15.39
CA LEU A 104 12.50 15.37 16.48
C LEU A 104 12.74 16.14 17.78
N GLU A 105 11.66 16.43 18.52
CA GLU A 105 11.76 16.93 19.89
C GLU A 105 11.37 15.86 20.92
N GLY A 106 10.47 14.95 20.55
CA GLY A 106 10.04 13.80 21.35
C GLY A 106 9.14 12.88 20.54
N LEU A 107 8.83 11.72 21.12
CA LEU A 107 8.01 10.67 20.54
C LEU A 107 6.66 10.57 21.24
N ALA A 108 5.59 10.40 20.46
CA ALA A 108 4.24 10.21 20.99
C ALA A 108 3.49 9.15 20.18
N ALA A 109 2.75 8.29 20.89
CA ALA A 109 1.85 7.29 20.32
C ALA A 109 0.60 7.11 21.20
N PHE A 110 -0.35 6.32 20.73
CA PHE A 110 -1.50 5.89 21.51
C PHE A 110 -1.85 4.45 21.20
N ALA A 111 -2.45 3.75 22.15
CA ALA A 111 -2.79 2.35 22.03
C ALA A 111 -3.90 1.97 23.02
N THR A 112 -4.45 0.78 22.83
CA THR A 112 -5.38 0.12 23.75
C THR A 112 -4.68 -1.03 24.50
N PRO A 113 -5.22 -1.51 25.63
CA PRO A 113 -4.72 -2.71 26.28
C PRO A 113 -4.69 -3.92 25.34
N GLY A 114 -3.58 -4.66 25.35
CA GLY A 114 -3.33 -5.81 24.45
C GLY A 114 -2.86 -5.46 23.04
N GLU A 115 -2.75 -4.18 22.69
CA GLU A 115 -2.23 -3.72 21.39
C GLU A 115 -0.69 -3.68 21.37
N PHE A 116 -0.11 -3.87 20.18
CA PHE A 116 1.29 -3.62 19.91
C PHE A 116 1.40 -2.30 19.16
N GLU A 117 2.03 -1.28 19.72
CA GLU A 117 2.11 0.03 19.07
C GLU A 117 3.58 0.37 18.73
N PRO A 118 3.90 0.61 17.45
CA PRO A 118 5.25 0.92 17.00
C PRO A 118 5.48 2.43 17.04
N VAL A 119 6.67 2.82 17.47
CA VAL A 119 7.18 4.18 17.28
C VAL A 119 8.58 4.11 16.68
N THR A 120 8.86 4.98 15.72
CA THR A 120 10.14 4.99 15.01
C THR A 120 10.80 6.35 15.08
N PHE A 121 12.13 6.35 15.15
CA PHE A 121 12.94 7.53 14.91
C PHE A 121 14.15 7.15 14.06
N SER A 122 14.80 8.14 13.49
CA SER A 122 15.94 7.97 12.60
C SER A 122 17.09 8.85 13.01
N ILE A 123 18.30 8.37 12.75
CA ILE A 123 19.56 9.08 12.96
C ILE A 123 20.18 9.34 11.60
N TYR A 124 20.51 10.59 11.31
CA TYR A 124 21.33 10.98 10.16
C TYR A 124 22.76 11.30 10.64
N PRO A 125 23.75 10.41 10.39
CA PRO A 125 25.13 10.63 10.79
C PRO A 125 25.79 11.76 9.99
N VAL A 126 26.44 12.72 10.66
CA VAL A 126 27.30 13.73 9.99
C VAL A 126 28.80 13.44 10.14
N ARG A 127 29.12 12.43 10.94
CA ARG A 127 30.41 11.75 11.04
C ARG A 127 30.14 10.25 11.16
N ASP A 128 31.18 9.43 11.11
CA ASP A 128 31.06 8.02 11.46
C ASP A 128 30.61 7.90 12.93
N LEU A 129 29.58 7.08 13.16
CA LEU A 129 29.09 6.74 14.49
C LEU A 129 29.58 5.33 14.84
N LEU A 130 30.24 5.20 15.98
CA LEU A 130 30.84 3.95 16.41
C LEU A 130 30.05 3.37 17.58
N ASN A 131 29.61 2.12 17.44
CA ASN A 131 28.85 1.40 18.46
C ASN A 131 27.66 2.22 18.99
N THR A 132 26.88 2.82 18.10
CA THR A 132 25.65 3.53 18.46
C THR A 132 24.72 2.59 19.21
N ARG A 133 24.29 2.99 20.40
CA ARG A 133 23.41 2.23 21.28
C ARG A 133 22.12 3.01 21.48
N VAL A 134 21.02 2.26 21.53
CA VAL A 134 19.68 2.78 21.82
C VAL A 134 19.07 1.93 22.93
N ARG A 135 18.59 2.59 23.98
CA ARG A 135 17.86 1.95 25.08
C ARG A 135 16.54 2.69 25.30
N VAL A 136 15.56 1.98 25.82
CA VAL A 136 14.26 2.55 26.20
C VAL A 136 13.96 2.19 27.65
N SER A 137 13.49 3.17 28.42
CA SER A 137 13.07 2.94 29.80
C SER A 137 11.71 2.25 29.87
N SER A 138 11.32 1.76 31.04
CA SER A 138 9.90 1.51 31.32
C SER A 138 9.09 2.78 31.09
N LEU A 139 7.81 2.63 30.76
CA LEU A 139 6.86 3.74 30.67
C LEU A 139 6.03 3.78 31.96
N ARG A 140 5.87 4.95 32.57
CA ARG A 140 5.17 5.11 33.87
C ARG A 140 4.00 6.08 33.76
N SER A 141 2.87 5.74 34.39
CA SER A 141 1.72 6.63 34.55
C SER A 141 1.19 6.49 35.97
N ASP A 142 1.27 7.55 36.77
CA ASP A 142 0.95 7.51 38.20
C ASP A 142 1.64 6.32 38.92
N ASP A 143 0.86 5.35 39.41
CA ASP A 143 1.34 4.14 40.09
C ASP A 143 1.47 2.91 39.15
N ASP A 144 1.12 3.05 37.87
CA ASP A 144 1.18 1.96 36.87
C ASP A 144 2.46 2.03 36.01
N GLU A 145 2.91 0.87 35.52
CA GLU A 145 4.15 0.71 34.77
C GLU A 145 3.99 -0.29 33.61
N ILE A 146 4.35 0.14 32.41
CA ILE A 146 4.67 -0.76 31.30
C ILE A 146 6.18 -1.02 31.36
N PRO A 147 6.62 -2.24 31.74
CA PRO A 147 8.02 -2.51 32.00
C PRO A 147 8.83 -2.49 30.70
N ALA A 148 10.12 -2.12 30.78
CA ALA A 148 11.02 -2.12 29.63
C ALA A 148 11.09 -3.47 28.87
N SER A 149 10.78 -4.60 29.53
CA SER A 149 10.69 -5.92 28.89
C SER A 149 9.55 -6.06 27.88
N ASP A 150 8.53 -5.19 27.96
CA ASP A 150 7.44 -5.10 26.99
C ASP A 150 7.75 -4.15 25.83
N LEU A 151 8.92 -3.54 25.83
CA LEU A 151 9.39 -2.65 24.77
C LEU A 151 10.54 -3.30 24.03
N THR A 152 10.36 -3.56 22.74
CA THR A 152 11.44 -4.15 21.91
C THR A 152 12.04 -3.09 20.99
N VAL A 153 13.36 -2.90 21.09
CA VAL A 153 14.14 -2.03 20.21
C VAL A 153 14.77 -2.87 19.08
N ARG A 154 14.56 -2.44 17.83
CA ARG A 154 15.12 -3.04 16.61
C ARG A 154 15.71 -1.98 15.70
N LEU A 155 16.63 -2.37 14.83
CA LEU A 155 17.16 -1.56 13.74
C LEU A 155 16.56 -2.02 12.42
N ALA A 156 16.05 -1.10 11.61
CA ALA A 156 15.68 -1.39 10.23
C ALA A 156 16.94 -1.43 9.37
N THR A 157 17.38 -2.63 9.03
CA THR A 157 18.63 -2.89 8.31
C THR A 157 18.44 -2.83 6.79
N TYR A 158 19.49 -2.40 6.09
CA TYR A 158 19.49 -2.29 4.64
C TYR A 158 19.96 -3.57 3.96
N TRP A 159 19.16 -4.06 3.01
CA TRP A 159 19.44 -5.27 2.25
C TRP A 159 19.50 -5.00 0.75
N ASN A 160 20.36 -5.74 0.05
CA ASN A 160 20.48 -5.70 -1.41
C ASN A 160 19.35 -6.49 -2.06
N VAL A 161 18.23 -5.84 -2.38
CA VAL A 161 17.02 -6.51 -2.89
C VAL A 161 16.89 -6.29 -4.39
N GLY A 162 16.63 -7.35 -5.16
CA GLY A 162 16.32 -7.22 -6.59
C GLY A 162 15.16 -6.26 -6.80
N TYR A 163 15.30 -5.29 -7.71
CA TYR A 163 14.41 -4.11 -7.81
C TYR A 163 14.15 -3.76 -9.29
N PRO A 164 12.93 -3.34 -9.71
CA PRO A 164 11.76 -2.98 -8.88
C PRO A 164 10.82 -4.14 -8.53
N ARG A 165 11.05 -5.35 -9.04
CA ARG A 165 10.16 -6.50 -8.82
C ARG A 165 10.94 -7.69 -8.29
N TYR A 166 10.21 -8.66 -7.73
CA TYR A 166 10.80 -9.92 -7.27
C TYR A 166 11.48 -10.74 -8.37
N THR A 167 11.20 -10.45 -9.63
CA THR A 167 11.79 -11.10 -10.81
C THR A 167 13.04 -10.40 -11.35
N SER A 168 13.45 -9.26 -10.78
CA SER A 168 14.63 -8.51 -11.23
C SER A 168 15.93 -9.29 -11.01
N ARG A 169 16.73 -9.48 -12.08
CA ARG A 169 17.95 -10.32 -12.08
C ARG A 169 19.25 -9.62 -12.49
N ASP A 170 19.17 -8.34 -12.78
CA ASP A 170 20.25 -7.49 -13.28
C ASP A 170 20.29 -6.12 -12.57
N THR A 171 19.25 -5.80 -11.80
CA THR A 171 19.14 -4.58 -11.01
C THR A 171 18.74 -4.86 -9.56
N TYR A 172 19.31 -4.08 -8.64
CA TYR A 172 18.98 -4.16 -7.20
C TYR A 172 18.93 -2.78 -6.56
N ARG A 173 18.36 -2.69 -5.36
CA ARG A 173 18.40 -1.49 -4.53
C ARG A 173 18.76 -1.86 -3.09
N ARG A 174 19.60 -1.06 -2.44
CA ARG A 174 19.77 -1.09 -0.99
C ARG A 174 18.52 -0.52 -0.31
N THR A 175 17.74 -1.38 0.34
CA THR A 175 16.41 -1.03 0.85
C THR A 175 16.25 -1.43 2.31
N PRO A 176 15.55 -0.65 3.17
CA PRO A 176 15.20 -1.11 4.51
C PRO A 176 14.28 -2.33 4.39
N GLU A 177 14.69 -3.48 4.91
CA GLU A 177 13.95 -4.74 4.75
C GLU A 177 13.70 -5.44 6.08
N LEU A 178 14.72 -5.69 6.91
CA LEU A 178 14.57 -6.49 8.13
C LEU A 178 14.70 -5.65 9.40
N LEU A 179 13.84 -5.93 10.39
CA LEU A 179 13.90 -5.38 11.74
C LEU A 179 14.74 -6.29 12.64
N GLU A 180 16.05 -6.04 12.69
CA GLU A 180 16.99 -6.83 13.48
C GLU A 180 17.07 -6.34 14.94
N ARG A 181 17.12 -7.28 15.89
CA ARG A 181 17.46 -6.97 17.29
C ARG A 181 18.97 -6.76 17.40
N VAL A 182 19.38 -5.52 17.65
CA VAL A 182 20.79 -5.14 17.84
C VAL A 182 20.99 -4.48 19.20
N THR A 183 22.12 -4.73 19.85
CA THR A 183 22.52 -4.02 21.08
C THR A 183 23.34 -2.78 20.76
N SER A 184 24.04 -2.77 19.62
CA SER A 184 24.82 -1.66 19.09
C SER A 184 24.98 -1.75 17.57
N HIS A 185 25.13 -0.61 16.89
CA HIS A 185 25.39 -0.54 15.45
C HIS A 185 26.32 0.63 15.09
N SER A 186 27.27 0.39 14.19
CA SER A 186 28.14 1.43 13.65
C SER A 186 27.71 1.79 12.23
N SER A 187 27.66 3.09 11.93
CA SER A 187 27.19 3.60 10.65
C SER A 187 28.12 4.69 10.12
N PRO A 188 28.46 4.69 8.82
CA PRO A 188 29.28 5.74 8.24
C PRO A 188 28.54 7.08 8.16
N ALA A 189 29.29 8.16 8.02
CA ALA A 189 28.73 9.48 7.73
C ALA A 189 27.79 9.45 6.51
N GLY A 190 26.62 10.06 6.63
CA GLY A 190 25.62 10.16 5.56
C GLY A 190 24.75 8.92 5.36
N GLU A 191 24.97 7.80 6.05
CA GLU A 191 24.10 6.62 5.97
C GLU A 191 23.07 6.58 7.12
N CYS A 192 21.84 7.02 6.83
CA CYS A 192 20.74 7.07 7.79
C CYS A 192 20.49 5.74 8.49
N GLN A 193 20.09 5.75 9.76
CA GLN A 193 19.69 4.55 10.50
C GLN A 193 18.31 4.75 11.11
N ARG A 194 17.36 3.85 10.83
CA ARG A 194 16.01 3.90 11.42
C ARG A 194 15.88 2.87 12.55
N TRP A 195 15.50 3.36 13.72
CA TRP A 195 15.23 2.56 14.91
C TRP A 195 13.73 2.39 15.12
N TRP A 196 13.36 1.19 15.53
CA TRP A 196 11.97 0.75 15.69
C TRP A 196 11.75 0.29 17.11
N ILE A 197 10.79 0.89 17.80
CA ILE A 197 10.41 0.53 19.17
C ILE A 197 8.97 0.03 19.11
N THR A 198 8.78 -1.26 19.35
CA THR A 198 7.43 -1.85 19.48
C THR A 198 7.08 -1.94 20.96
N MET A 199 5.99 -1.30 21.36
CA MET A 199 5.47 -1.31 22.73
C MET A 199 4.30 -2.28 22.82
N ARG A 200 4.44 -3.35 23.60
CA ARG A 200 3.33 -4.26 23.93
C ARG A 200 2.59 -3.70 25.15
N VAL A 201 1.36 -3.25 24.97
CA VAL A 201 0.55 -2.75 26.09
C VAL A 201 -0.04 -3.94 26.84
N PRO A 202 0.23 -4.12 28.15
CA PRO A 202 -0.39 -5.16 28.94
C PRO A 202 -1.93 -5.12 28.86
N GLU A 203 -2.58 -6.29 28.91
CA GLU A 203 -4.04 -6.39 28.82
C GLU A 203 -4.77 -5.68 29.99
N ASP A 204 -4.09 -5.53 31.13
CA ASP A 204 -4.59 -4.92 32.36
C ASP A 204 -4.05 -3.49 32.59
N ALA A 205 -3.30 -2.93 31.65
CA ALA A 205 -2.75 -1.58 31.76
C ALA A 205 -3.86 -0.54 31.99
N ALA A 206 -3.71 0.30 33.01
CA ALA A 206 -4.66 1.35 33.31
C ALA A 206 -4.65 2.43 32.21
N PRO A 207 -5.81 3.03 31.86
CA PRO A 207 -5.84 4.15 30.94
C PRO A 207 -5.10 5.35 31.51
N GLY A 208 -4.23 5.97 30.72
CA GLY A 208 -3.34 7.01 31.24
C GLY A 208 -2.34 7.52 30.20
N LEU A 209 -1.56 8.53 30.60
CA LEU A 209 -0.40 8.98 29.82
C LEU A 209 0.86 8.40 30.44
N TYR A 210 1.42 7.39 29.79
CA TYR A 210 2.66 6.78 30.20
C TYR A 210 3.83 7.54 29.63
N ARG A 211 4.86 7.76 30.44
CA ARG A 211 6.07 8.50 30.05
C ARG A 211 7.32 7.67 30.29
N GLY A 212 8.23 7.73 29.34
CA GLY A 212 9.56 7.15 29.43
C GLY A 212 10.55 7.95 28.58
N THR A 213 11.72 7.36 28.38
CA THR A 213 12.83 7.98 27.66
C THR A 213 13.49 6.95 26.75
N VAL A 214 13.82 7.38 25.54
CA VAL A 214 14.76 6.68 24.66
C VAL A 214 16.12 7.36 24.79
N THR A 215 17.16 6.59 25.09
CA THR A 215 18.53 7.10 25.28
C THR A 215 19.41 6.61 24.13
N VAL A 216 20.10 7.55 23.46
CA VAL A 216 20.94 7.29 22.29
C VAL A 216 22.35 7.82 22.54
N TRP A 217 23.37 7.01 22.29
CA TRP A 217 24.76 7.45 22.36
C TRP A 217 25.67 6.60 21.48
N ASP A 218 26.83 7.13 21.14
CA ASP A 218 27.90 6.43 20.41
C ASP A 218 29.25 6.72 21.09
N ASP A 219 30.31 5.99 20.72
CA ASP A 219 31.61 6.11 21.38
C ASP A 219 32.37 7.42 21.07
N GLY A 220 31.92 8.18 20.05
CA GLY A 220 32.56 9.41 19.58
C GLY A 220 32.08 10.70 20.23
N HIS A 221 31.12 10.65 21.16
CA HIS A 221 30.62 11.80 21.91
C HIS A 221 30.51 11.46 23.41
N ASP A 222 30.81 12.40 24.29
CA ASP A 222 30.89 12.19 25.75
C ASP A 222 29.53 12.28 26.46
N GLN A 223 28.45 12.53 25.71
CA GLN A 223 27.09 12.64 26.22
C GLN A 223 26.14 11.75 25.42
N ALA A 224 25.13 11.23 26.12
CA ALA A 224 23.95 10.64 25.51
C ALA A 224 22.93 11.72 25.15
N VAL A 225 22.03 11.39 24.23
CA VAL A 225 20.82 12.16 23.91
C VAL A 225 19.62 11.40 24.44
N GLU A 226 18.81 12.08 25.25
CA GLU A 226 17.53 11.59 25.73
C GLU A 226 16.39 12.16 24.89
N LEU A 227 15.60 11.26 24.31
CA LEU A 227 14.36 11.55 23.59
C LEU A 227 13.18 11.16 24.49
N PRO A 228 12.33 12.11 24.88
CA PRO A 228 11.12 11.80 25.62
C PRO A 228 10.18 10.91 24.80
N LEU A 229 9.60 9.90 25.44
CA LEU A 229 8.61 9.00 24.85
C LEU A 229 7.32 9.07 25.67
N ALA A 230 6.19 9.27 25.00
CA ALA A 230 4.87 9.26 25.60
C ALA A 230 3.93 8.29 24.89
N LEU A 231 3.20 7.49 25.67
CA LEU A 231 2.18 6.57 25.17
C LEU A 231 0.85 6.86 25.88
N ARG A 232 -0.19 7.19 25.11
CA ARG A 232 -1.55 7.29 25.63
C ARG A 232 -2.22 5.92 25.60
N VAL A 233 -2.45 5.32 26.76
CA VAL A 233 -3.25 4.10 26.89
C VAL A 233 -4.73 4.47 27.02
N LEU A 234 -5.56 3.94 26.14
CA LEU A 234 -7.01 4.16 26.07
C LEU A 234 -7.77 3.17 26.97
N GLY A 235 -8.98 3.53 27.40
CA GLY A 235 -9.75 2.76 28.40
C GLY A 235 -10.62 1.62 27.85
N PHE A 236 -10.24 0.99 26.74
CA PHE A 236 -11.01 -0.10 26.12
C PHE A 236 -10.11 -1.02 25.31
N PRO A 237 -10.40 -2.33 25.22
CA PRO A 237 -9.72 -3.24 24.30
C PRO A 237 -10.31 -3.15 22.88
N LEU A 238 -9.51 -3.48 21.88
CA LEU A 238 -9.95 -3.57 20.49
C LEU A 238 -10.64 -4.89 20.17
N LEU A 239 -11.80 -4.81 19.52
CA LEU A 239 -12.54 -5.94 18.95
C LEU A 239 -12.10 -6.21 17.51
N ALA A 240 -12.24 -7.46 17.07
CA ALA A 240 -12.04 -7.87 15.68
C ALA A 240 -13.38 -8.26 15.04
N ASP A 241 -13.54 -7.97 13.76
CA ASP A 241 -14.68 -8.44 12.98
C ASP A 241 -14.54 -9.94 12.73
N SER A 242 -15.48 -10.75 13.24
CA SER A 242 -15.43 -12.21 13.08
C SER A 242 -15.60 -12.69 11.65
N ALA A 243 -16.04 -11.82 10.72
CA ALA A 243 -16.18 -12.14 9.30
C ALA A 243 -14.95 -11.75 8.46
N LYS A 244 -13.91 -11.18 9.08
CA LYS A 244 -12.68 -10.74 8.41
C LYS A 244 -11.51 -11.55 8.94
N HIS A 245 -10.74 -12.12 8.02
CA HIS A 245 -9.62 -13.02 8.34
C HIS A 245 -8.33 -12.58 7.66
N TYR A 246 -7.22 -12.84 8.34
CA TYR A 246 -5.87 -12.56 7.86
C TYR A 246 -5.06 -13.86 7.94
N SER A 247 -4.60 -14.32 6.79
CA SER A 247 -3.80 -15.53 6.61
C SER A 247 -2.62 -15.26 5.68
N VAL A 248 -1.84 -16.29 5.36
CA VAL A 248 -0.66 -16.26 4.50
C VAL A 248 -0.42 -17.66 3.94
N TYR A 249 0.25 -17.78 2.79
CA TYR A 249 0.83 -19.08 2.42
C TYR A 249 2.08 -19.37 3.25
N TYR A 250 2.22 -20.61 3.76
CA TYR A 250 3.29 -20.95 4.68
C TYR A 250 3.98 -22.28 4.37
N TYR A 251 5.30 -22.29 4.58
CA TYR A 251 6.15 -23.45 4.43
C TYR A 251 6.76 -23.81 5.79
N ALA A 252 6.01 -24.56 6.62
CA ALA A 252 6.36 -24.97 7.98
C ALA A 252 7.80 -25.46 8.18
N ARG A 253 8.36 -26.13 7.17
CA ARG A 253 9.74 -26.60 7.15
C ARG A 253 10.44 -26.05 5.92
N ASN A 254 10.58 -24.72 5.89
CA ASN A 254 11.28 -24.00 4.83
C ASN A 254 12.68 -24.62 4.61
N ARG A 255 12.91 -25.10 3.38
CA ARG A 255 14.11 -25.87 2.99
C ARG A 255 15.39 -25.04 2.98
N VAL A 256 15.31 -23.72 3.01
CA VAL A 256 16.47 -22.83 3.08
C VAL A 256 16.77 -22.50 4.54
N GLN A 257 15.74 -22.10 5.30
CA GLN A 257 15.94 -21.62 6.68
C GLN A 257 16.33 -22.75 7.64
N PHE A 258 15.88 -23.98 7.38
CA PHE A 258 16.09 -25.14 8.26
C PHE A 258 17.00 -26.23 7.66
N ALA A 259 17.66 -26.00 6.52
CA ALA A 259 18.44 -27.02 5.80
C ALA A 259 19.44 -27.79 6.69
N ASP A 260 20.16 -27.05 7.54
CA ASP A 260 21.24 -27.55 8.41
C ASP A 260 20.90 -27.44 9.91
N ARG A 261 19.62 -27.33 10.25
CA ARG A 261 19.17 -27.16 11.64
C ARG A 261 18.67 -28.48 12.22
N ASP A 262 18.91 -28.69 13.50
CA ASP A 262 18.34 -29.84 14.20
C ASP A 262 16.85 -29.66 14.50
N GLU A 263 16.20 -30.75 14.93
CA GLU A 263 14.76 -30.75 15.23
C GLU A 263 14.41 -29.88 16.45
N GLU A 264 15.31 -29.74 17.42
CA GLU A 264 15.07 -28.90 18.60
C GLU A 264 15.02 -27.42 18.22
N PHE A 265 16.00 -26.96 17.42
CA PHE A 265 16.01 -25.63 16.85
C PHE A 265 14.79 -25.40 15.98
N THR A 266 14.49 -26.31 15.06
CA THR A 266 13.36 -26.19 14.12
C THR A 266 12.04 -26.07 14.89
N ARG A 267 11.83 -26.88 15.93
CA ARG A 267 10.63 -26.81 16.78
C ARG A 267 10.53 -25.50 17.55
N ARG A 268 11.64 -24.99 18.09
CA ARG A 268 11.64 -23.69 18.78
C ARG A 268 11.34 -22.55 17.81
N ALA A 269 11.96 -22.57 16.63
CA ALA A 269 11.78 -21.54 15.62
C ALA A 269 10.36 -21.50 15.04
N THR A 270 9.77 -22.65 14.72
CA THR A 270 8.37 -22.74 14.24
C THR A 270 7.37 -22.27 15.30
N ALA A 271 7.58 -22.61 16.58
CA ALA A 271 6.76 -22.06 17.67
C ALA A 271 6.89 -20.53 17.79
N ASN A 272 8.10 -19.99 17.59
CA ASN A 272 8.32 -18.55 17.52
C ASN A 272 7.66 -17.91 16.29
N GLU A 273 7.62 -18.59 15.15
CA GLU A 273 6.89 -18.15 13.95
C GLU A 273 5.39 -18.04 14.21
N HIS A 274 4.78 -19.05 14.85
CA HIS A 274 3.35 -19.02 15.17
C HIS A 274 3.00 -17.82 16.07
N ARG A 275 3.83 -17.57 17.09
CA ARG A 275 3.67 -16.40 17.94
C ARG A 275 3.81 -15.11 17.14
N ALA A 276 4.83 -14.99 16.29
CA ALA A 276 5.05 -13.80 15.46
C ALA A 276 3.92 -13.56 14.46
N MET A 277 3.33 -14.61 13.87
CA MET A 277 2.17 -14.51 13.00
C MET A 277 1.00 -13.85 13.72
N ILE A 278 0.67 -14.32 14.94
CA ILE A 278 -0.42 -13.77 15.76
C ILE A 278 -0.11 -12.32 16.15
N GLU A 279 1.11 -12.04 16.62
CA GLU A 279 1.56 -10.68 16.99
C GLU A 279 1.48 -9.70 15.80
N LEU A 280 1.75 -10.17 14.58
CA LEU A 280 1.66 -9.39 13.34
C LEU A 280 0.27 -9.39 12.70
N GLY A 281 -0.73 -9.97 13.37
CA GLY A 281 -2.14 -9.85 12.99
C GLY A 281 -2.69 -10.98 12.13
N ILE A 282 -1.97 -12.08 11.93
CA ILE A 282 -2.52 -13.29 11.31
C ILE A 282 -3.39 -14.01 12.35
N ASP A 283 -4.67 -14.22 12.03
CA ASP A 283 -5.63 -14.86 12.93
C ASP A 283 -6.23 -16.15 12.37
N MET A 284 -6.11 -16.36 11.05
CA MET A 284 -6.52 -17.58 10.39
C MET A 284 -5.32 -18.49 10.12
N CYS A 285 -5.53 -19.81 10.18
CA CYS A 285 -4.48 -20.78 9.86
C CYS A 285 -3.86 -20.47 8.47
N PRO A 286 -2.51 -20.46 8.35
CA PRO A 286 -1.84 -20.33 7.07
C PRO A 286 -2.20 -21.45 6.08
N THR A 287 -2.01 -21.20 4.78
CA THR A 287 -2.21 -22.22 3.73
C THR A 287 -1.24 -23.38 3.91
N LEU A 288 -1.78 -24.58 4.01
CA LEU A 288 -1.02 -25.83 4.07
C LEU A 288 -1.08 -26.58 2.73
N TYR A 289 -0.25 -27.60 2.55
CA TYR A 289 -0.18 -28.35 1.30
C TYR A 289 -0.68 -29.77 1.47
N LEU A 290 -1.54 -30.23 0.57
CA LEU A 290 -1.92 -31.64 0.51
C LEU A 290 -0.86 -32.44 -0.24
N ARG A 291 -0.74 -33.72 0.09
CA ARG A 291 0.08 -34.71 -0.63
C ARG A 291 -0.61 -36.06 -0.65
N VAL A 292 -0.16 -36.95 -1.52
CA VAL A 292 -0.45 -38.39 -1.42
C VAL A 292 0.67 -39.06 -0.64
N ASP A 293 0.33 -39.83 0.40
CA ASP A 293 1.28 -40.60 1.20
C ASP A 293 1.61 -41.96 0.57
N ASP A 294 2.48 -42.74 1.23
CA ASP A 294 2.93 -44.06 0.74
C ASP A 294 1.79 -45.10 0.69
N ASP A 295 0.69 -44.88 1.42
CA ASP A 295 -0.52 -45.71 1.40
C ASP A 295 -1.49 -45.28 0.28
N GLY A 296 -1.14 -44.28 -0.53
CA GLY A 296 -1.98 -43.76 -1.61
C GLY A 296 -3.14 -42.89 -1.10
N ARG A 297 -3.03 -42.28 0.09
CA ARG A 297 -4.06 -41.43 0.68
C ARG A 297 -3.67 -39.96 0.67
N ILE A 298 -4.67 -39.09 0.50
CA ILE A 298 -4.47 -37.64 0.66
C ILE A 298 -4.29 -37.30 2.15
N THR A 299 -3.23 -36.59 2.47
CA THR A 299 -2.90 -36.10 3.82
C THR A 299 -2.43 -34.65 3.78
N VAL A 300 -2.61 -33.93 4.89
CA VAL A 300 -1.99 -32.61 5.10
C VAL A 300 -0.49 -32.83 5.33
N ARG A 301 0.34 -32.17 4.53
CA ARG A 301 1.78 -32.15 4.75
C ARG A 301 2.06 -31.44 6.07
N ASP A 302 2.87 -32.07 6.93
CA ASP A 302 3.24 -31.54 8.25
C ASP A 302 2.00 -31.29 9.16
N SER A 303 1.03 -32.22 9.17
CA SER A 303 -0.21 -32.12 9.95
C SER A 303 -0.04 -31.91 11.46
N ASP A 304 1.08 -32.34 12.03
CA ASP A 304 1.42 -32.09 13.43
C ASP A 304 1.74 -30.61 13.68
N GLU A 305 2.25 -29.89 12.68
CA GLU A 305 2.45 -28.44 12.76
C GLU A 305 1.11 -27.69 12.70
N MET A 306 0.18 -28.16 11.86
CA MET A 306 -1.19 -27.62 11.82
C MET A 306 -1.84 -27.68 13.21
N GLU A 307 -1.73 -28.81 13.91
CA GLU A 307 -2.27 -28.95 15.28
C GLU A 307 -1.59 -27.99 16.26
N ARG A 308 -0.28 -27.71 16.08
CA ARG A 308 0.45 -26.71 16.88
C ARG A 308 0.01 -25.28 16.55
N MET A 309 -0.30 -24.95 15.31
CA MET A 309 -0.86 -23.65 14.92
C MET A 309 -2.22 -23.42 15.57
N LEU A 310 -3.10 -24.41 15.49
CA LEU A 310 -4.43 -24.37 16.11
C LEU A 310 -4.31 -24.19 17.63
N ALA A 311 -3.40 -24.93 18.27
CA ALA A 311 -3.13 -24.80 19.71
C ALA A 311 -2.52 -23.45 20.09
N ALA A 312 -1.79 -22.80 19.18
CA ALA A 312 -1.21 -21.46 19.38
C ALA A 312 -2.24 -20.33 19.25
N GLY A 313 -3.40 -20.59 18.64
CA GLY A 313 -4.49 -19.61 18.49
C GLY A 313 -4.73 -19.13 17.05
N LEU A 314 -4.08 -19.74 16.05
CA LEU A 314 -4.42 -19.54 14.64
C LEU A 314 -5.67 -20.38 14.35
N THR A 315 -6.84 -19.75 14.27
CA THR A 315 -8.15 -20.44 14.24
C THR A 315 -8.85 -20.26 12.89
N GLY A 316 -10.15 -20.56 12.80
CA GLY A 316 -10.92 -20.43 11.55
C GLY A 316 -10.77 -21.62 10.61
N GLN A 317 -11.13 -21.39 9.34
CA GLN A 317 -11.00 -22.37 8.26
C GLN A 317 -9.52 -22.56 7.89
N ILE A 318 -9.18 -23.74 7.35
CA ILE A 318 -7.81 -24.08 6.97
C ILE A 318 -7.71 -24.12 5.44
N PRO A 319 -7.13 -23.09 4.80
CA PRO A 319 -6.86 -23.15 3.37
C PRO A 319 -5.80 -24.21 3.06
N VAL A 320 -6.03 -25.01 2.02
CA VAL A 320 -5.09 -26.05 1.57
C VAL A 320 -4.87 -26.02 0.06
N ALA A 321 -3.61 -26.05 -0.35
CA ALA A 321 -3.21 -26.21 -1.73
C ALA A 321 -3.16 -27.70 -2.11
N GLY A 322 -4.05 -28.11 -3.03
CA GLY A 322 -4.23 -29.49 -3.48
C GLY A 322 -3.24 -29.94 -4.57
N GLY A 323 -2.44 -29.03 -5.12
CA GLY A 323 -1.71 -29.28 -6.37
C GLY A 323 -0.77 -30.49 -6.35
N ASN A 324 -0.08 -30.78 -5.23
CA ASN A 324 0.78 -31.97 -5.17
C ASN A 324 -0.04 -33.27 -5.16
N ALA A 325 -1.21 -33.27 -4.52
CA ALA A 325 -2.10 -34.43 -4.51
C ALA A 325 -2.67 -34.67 -5.91
N ILE A 326 -3.13 -33.61 -6.58
CA ILE A 326 -3.63 -33.72 -7.97
C ILE A 326 -2.52 -34.18 -8.92
N GLU A 327 -1.29 -33.68 -8.76
CA GLU A 327 -0.15 -34.09 -9.58
C GLU A 327 0.17 -35.59 -9.41
N ALA A 328 0.08 -36.12 -8.19
CA ALA A 328 0.29 -37.54 -7.94
C ALA A 328 -0.76 -38.40 -8.66
N ILE A 329 -2.04 -38.03 -8.56
CA ILE A 329 -3.15 -38.73 -9.23
C ILE A 329 -3.01 -38.61 -10.75
N TYR A 330 -2.65 -37.43 -11.27
CA TYR A 330 -2.47 -37.22 -12.70
C TYR A 330 -1.36 -38.10 -13.27
N ARG A 331 -0.23 -38.25 -12.56
CA ARG A 331 0.87 -39.14 -12.97
C ARG A 331 0.47 -40.61 -12.91
N GLU A 332 -0.37 -41.01 -11.97
CA GLU A 332 -0.89 -42.38 -11.85
C GLU A 332 -1.80 -42.73 -13.03
N THR A 333 -2.76 -41.87 -13.35
CA THR A 333 -3.77 -42.15 -14.40
C THR A 333 -3.31 -41.75 -15.81
N THR A 334 -2.28 -40.91 -15.90
CA THR A 334 -1.74 -40.36 -17.16
C THR A 334 -0.21 -40.47 -17.19
N PRO A 335 0.35 -41.69 -17.15
CA PRO A 335 1.80 -41.91 -16.94
C PRO A 335 2.71 -41.30 -18.01
N ASP A 336 2.20 -41.14 -19.24
CA ASP A 336 2.93 -40.50 -20.34
C ASP A 336 2.69 -38.98 -20.45
N GLY A 337 1.84 -38.42 -19.58
CA GLY A 337 1.52 -37.00 -19.53
C GLY A 337 2.54 -36.20 -18.73
N LYS A 338 2.76 -34.96 -19.14
CA LYS A 338 3.65 -34.00 -18.48
C LYS A 338 2.84 -32.79 -18.02
N ARG A 339 3.27 -32.20 -16.90
CA ARG A 339 2.72 -30.97 -16.32
C ARG A 339 3.80 -29.89 -16.33
N GLY A 340 3.51 -28.76 -16.96
CA GLY A 340 4.30 -27.52 -16.87
C GLY A 340 3.84 -26.58 -15.76
N SER A 341 4.38 -25.36 -15.75
CA SER A 341 3.88 -24.27 -14.87
C SER A 341 2.40 -23.99 -15.15
N HIS A 342 1.66 -23.49 -14.16
CA HIS A 342 0.26 -23.07 -14.32
C HIS A 342 -0.63 -24.18 -14.92
N TRP A 343 -0.33 -25.44 -14.58
CA TRP A 343 -1.06 -26.62 -15.07
C TRP A 343 -1.13 -26.74 -16.61
N LYS A 344 -0.10 -26.26 -17.31
CA LYS A 344 0.14 -26.56 -18.73
C LYS A 344 0.44 -28.05 -18.92
N ILE A 345 -0.62 -28.86 -18.95
CA ILE A 345 -0.54 -30.29 -19.26
C ILE A 345 -0.41 -30.48 -20.77
N ASP A 346 0.34 -31.48 -21.22
CA ASP A 346 0.44 -31.83 -22.64
C ASP A 346 -0.63 -32.84 -23.10
N LYS A 347 -1.26 -33.53 -22.15
CA LYS A 347 -2.24 -34.58 -22.39
C LYS A 347 -3.41 -34.45 -21.42
N MET A 348 -4.63 -34.52 -21.93
CA MET A 348 -5.82 -34.57 -21.06
C MET A 348 -5.87 -35.91 -20.32
N PRO A 349 -6.21 -35.92 -19.03
CA PRO A 349 -6.40 -37.16 -18.30
C PRO A 349 -7.67 -37.89 -18.78
N PRO A 350 -7.75 -39.22 -18.60
CA PRO A 350 -8.95 -39.97 -18.92
C PRO A 350 -10.05 -39.73 -17.86
N PRO A 351 -11.35 -39.99 -18.12
CA PRO A 351 -12.44 -39.68 -17.19
C PRO A 351 -12.27 -40.24 -15.78
N GLU A 352 -11.71 -41.46 -15.64
CA GLU A 352 -11.45 -42.12 -14.36
C GLU A 352 -10.52 -41.32 -13.43
N PHE A 353 -9.75 -40.36 -13.95
CA PHE A 353 -8.97 -39.42 -13.15
C PHE A 353 -9.85 -38.58 -12.23
N TYR A 354 -10.97 -38.03 -12.74
CA TYR A 354 -11.85 -37.19 -11.95
C TYR A 354 -12.63 -38.01 -10.91
N ASP A 355 -13.00 -39.25 -11.25
CA ASP A 355 -13.57 -40.20 -10.29
C ASP A 355 -12.58 -40.49 -9.15
N ARG A 356 -11.30 -40.69 -9.50
CA ARG A 356 -10.23 -40.94 -8.53
C ARG A 356 -9.97 -39.73 -7.63
N VAL A 357 -9.95 -38.52 -8.19
CA VAL A 357 -9.89 -37.27 -7.40
C VAL A 357 -11.05 -37.21 -6.41
N THR A 358 -12.28 -37.41 -6.89
CA THR A 358 -13.49 -37.37 -6.04
C THR A 358 -13.43 -38.39 -4.90
N GLU A 359 -13.05 -39.63 -5.20
CA GLU A 359 -12.92 -40.70 -4.20
C GLU A 359 -11.89 -40.35 -3.11
N MET A 360 -10.68 -39.93 -3.52
CA MET A 360 -9.58 -39.66 -2.60
C MET A 360 -9.85 -38.43 -1.72
N PHE A 361 -10.45 -37.38 -2.28
CA PHE A 361 -10.84 -36.20 -1.50
C PHE A 361 -12.02 -36.49 -0.56
N ARG A 362 -12.97 -37.36 -0.94
CA ARG A 362 -14.09 -37.74 -0.06
C ARG A 362 -13.61 -38.54 1.15
N ASP A 363 -12.66 -39.43 0.93
CA ASP A 363 -11.98 -40.20 1.97
C ASP A 363 -11.14 -39.28 2.88
N PHE A 364 -10.44 -38.29 2.33
CA PHE A 364 -9.77 -37.23 3.10
C PHE A 364 -10.74 -36.46 3.99
N GLU A 365 -11.85 -35.96 3.43
CA GLU A 365 -12.85 -35.19 4.17
C GLU A 365 -13.49 -36.00 5.31
N ALA A 366 -13.82 -37.26 5.05
CA ALA A 366 -14.36 -38.15 6.07
C ALA A 366 -13.40 -38.34 7.25
N ARG A 367 -12.09 -38.50 6.98
CA ARG A 367 -11.06 -38.58 8.03
C ARG A 367 -10.86 -37.26 8.76
N SER A 368 -10.81 -36.15 8.05
CA SER A 368 -10.67 -34.81 8.64
C SER A 368 -11.79 -34.53 9.64
N ARG A 369 -13.04 -34.84 9.28
CA ARG A 369 -14.20 -34.76 10.19
C ARG A 369 -14.11 -35.72 11.37
N ALA A 370 -13.66 -36.95 11.14
CA ALA A 370 -13.48 -37.94 12.20
C ALA A 370 -12.39 -37.52 13.22
N ASN A 371 -11.37 -36.79 12.78
CA ASN A 371 -10.33 -36.21 13.63
C ASN A 371 -10.79 -34.93 14.36
N GLY A 372 -11.95 -34.38 14.01
CA GLY A 372 -12.45 -33.13 14.59
C GLY A 372 -11.65 -31.89 14.18
N TRP A 373 -10.93 -31.95 13.05
CA TRP A 373 -10.22 -30.79 12.50
C TRP A 373 -11.22 -29.72 11.98
N PRO A 374 -10.83 -28.43 11.97
CA PRO A 374 -11.62 -27.38 11.32
C PRO A 374 -11.87 -27.67 9.83
N GLU A 375 -12.83 -26.95 9.26
CA GLU A 375 -13.15 -27.05 7.84
C GLU A 375 -11.93 -26.71 6.97
N PHE A 376 -11.61 -27.59 6.04
CA PHE A 376 -10.63 -27.33 4.99
C PHE A 376 -11.29 -26.68 3.78
N ILE A 377 -10.62 -25.68 3.21
CA ILE A 377 -11.01 -25.08 1.93
C ILE A 377 -9.87 -25.30 0.95
N CYS A 378 -10.15 -25.99 -0.15
CA CYS A 378 -9.11 -26.42 -1.07
C CYS A 378 -8.97 -25.47 -2.27
N CYS A 379 -7.75 -25.08 -2.60
CA CYS A 379 -7.38 -24.68 -3.96
C CYS A 379 -6.75 -25.90 -4.63
N PRO A 380 -7.51 -26.68 -5.43
CA PRO A 380 -7.00 -27.91 -6.02
C PRO A 380 -5.85 -27.64 -6.99
N LEU A 381 -5.97 -26.54 -7.75
CA LEU A 381 -5.04 -26.13 -8.79
C LEU A 381 -4.80 -24.61 -8.71
N ASP A 382 -3.54 -24.23 -8.59
CA ASP A 382 -3.06 -22.85 -8.55
C ASP A 382 -2.89 -22.27 -9.96
N GLU A 383 -3.51 -21.12 -10.22
CA GLU A 383 -3.39 -20.30 -11.44
C GLU A 383 -3.38 -21.15 -12.74
N VAL A 384 -4.46 -21.89 -13.01
CA VAL A 384 -4.57 -22.74 -14.21
C VAL A 384 -4.58 -21.87 -15.47
N ASP A 385 -3.68 -22.16 -16.42
CA ASP A 385 -3.61 -21.49 -17.71
C ASP A 385 -4.94 -21.60 -18.47
N ALA A 386 -5.37 -20.49 -19.07
CA ALA A 386 -6.67 -20.38 -19.74
C ALA A 386 -6.88 -21.44 -20.84
N SER A 387 -5.81 -21.91 -21.50
CA SER A 387 -5.88 -22.98 -22.52
C SER A 387 -6.19 -24.38 -21.94
N ARG A 388 -6.18 -24.52 -20.62
CA ARG A 388 -6.44 -25.76 -19.86
C ARG A 388 -7.64 -25.63 -18.94
N LYS A 389 -8.52 -24.67 -19.19
CA LYS A 389 -9.72 -24.41 -18.39
C LYS A 389 -10.65 -25.60 -18.23
N GLU A 390 -10.80 -26.48 -19.24
CA GLU A 390 -11.66 -27.67 -19.13
C GLU A 390 -11.08 -28.69 -18.13
N PHE A 391 -9.75 -28.85 -18.10
CA PHE A 391 -9.08 -29.66 -17.09
C PHE A 391 -9.25 -29.05 -15.70
N GLY A 392 -9.02 -27.73 -15.61
CA GLY A 392 -9.20 -26.97 -14.38
C GLY A 392 -10.60 -27.15 -13.79
N ALA A 393 -11.63 -26.80 -14.57
CA ALA A 393 -13.03 -26.90 -14.17
C ALA A 393 -13.41 -28.33 -13.74
N GLY A 394 -12.95 -29.35 -14.46
CA GLY A 394 -13.18 -30.74 -14.10
C GLY A 394 -12.59 -31.14 -12.74
N VAL A 395 -11.36 -30.68 -12.42
CA VAL A 395 -10.73 -30.95 -11.12
C VAL A 395 -11.47 -30.23 -9.98
N TYR A 396 -11.81 -28.95 -10.18
CA TYR A 396 -12.58 -28.20 -9.18
C TYR A 396 -13.94 -28.86 -8.92
N GLN A 397 -14.63 -29.32 -9.97
CA GLN A 397 -15.91 -30.01 -9.82
C GLN A 397 -15.73 -31.33 -9.06
N ALA A 398 -14.71 -32.12 -9.37
CA ALA A 398 -14.42 -33.39 -8.67
C ALA A 398 -14.15 -33.18 -7.16
N VAL A 399 -13.43 -32.13 -6.79
CA VAL A 399 -13.20 -31.79 -5.37
C VAL A 399 -14.49 -31.31 -4.70
N ARG A 400 -15.30 -30.51 -5.39
CA ARG A 400 -16.61 -30.07 -4.87
C ARG A 400 -17.58 -31.24 -4.68
N ASP A 401 -17.62 -32.20 -5.62
CA ASP A 401 -18.43 -33.42 -5.55
C ASP A 401 -17.97 -34.37 -4.42
N ALA A 402 -16.73 -34.21 -3.94
CA ALA A 402 -16.23 -34.88 -2.75
C ALA A 402 -16.77 -34.28 -1.44
N GLY A 403 -17.41 -33.11 -1.50
CA GLY A 403 -17.99 -32.40 -0.35
C GLY A 403 -17.05 -31.39 0.31
N ILE A 404 -15.96 -30.99 -0.36
CA ILE A 404 -15.00 -30.00 0.13
C ILE A 404 -15.22 -28.69 -0.61
N ARG A 405 -15.27 -27.58 0.14
CA ARG A 405 -15.36 -26.23 -0.44
C ARG A 405 -14.09 -25.86 -1.16
N THR A 406 -14.23 -25.13 -2.26
CA THR A 406 -13.08 -24.73 -3.08
C THR A 406 -12.89 -23.21 -3.12
N TYR A 407 -11.62 -22.79 -3.12
CA TYR A 407 -11.22 -21.44 -3.52
C TYR A 407 -10.33 -21.51 -4.76
N ILE A 408 -10.43 -20.51 -5.63
CA ILE A 408 -9.61 -20.41 -6.84
C ILE A 408 -8.80 -19.12 -6.82
N THR A 409 -7.53 -19.18 -7.20
CA THR A 409 -6.68 -18.01 -7.45
C THR A 409 -6.94 -17.49 -8.87
N LYS A 410 -8.01 -16.72 -9.02
CA LYS A 410 -8.46 -16.18 -10.31
C LYS A 410 -9.37 -14.97 -10.08
N ASN A 411 -9.17 -13.93 -10.88
CA ASN A 411 -10.07 -12.79 -10.96
C ASN A 411 -11.48 -13.25 -11.41
N PRO A 412 -12.54 -12.99 -10.61
CA PRO A 412 -13.92 -13.38 -10.97
C PRO A 412 -14.45 -12.71 -12.26
N LEU A 413 -13.80 -11.63 -12.71
CA LEU A 413 -14.13 -10.90 -13.93
C LEU A 413 -13.35 -11.39 -15.17
N ALA A 414 -12.39 -12.30 -15.01
CA ALA A 414 -11.64 -12.86 -16.14
C ALA A 414 -12.56 -13.65 -17.10
N ALA A 415 -12.24 -13.65 -18.39
CA ALA A 415 -13.06 -14.27 -19.43
C ALA A 415 -13.31 -15.78 -19.20
N ASP A 416 -12.33 -16.49 -18.64
CA ASP A 416 -12.42 -17.93 -18.35
C ASP A 416 -12.98 -18.24 -16.96
N ALA A 417 -13.28 -17.24 -16.12
CA ALA A 417 -13.88 -17.44 -14.80
C ALA A 417 -15.26 -18.12 -14.89
N VAL A 418 -15.99 -17.91 -16.00
CA VAL A 418 -17.30 -18.52 -16.23
C VAL A 418 -17.27 -20.05 -16.17
N ASP A 419 -16.17 -20.67 -16.59
CA ASP A 419 -16.00 -22.11 -16.66
C ASP A 419 -15.89 -22.77 -15.26
N TYR A 420 -15.58 -21.97 -14.24
CA TYR A 420 -15.37 -22.44 -12.86
C TYR A 420 -16.52 -22.14 -11.91
N ARG A 421 -17.49 -21.28 -12.30
CA ARG A 421 -18.55 -20.73 -11.43
C ARG A 421 -19.35 -21.78 -10.64
N ASP A 422 -19.65 -22.91 -11.27
CA ASP A 422 -20.45 -23.98 -10.63
C ASP A 422 -19.62 -24.81 -9.63
N ALA A 423 -18.29 -24.79 -9.77
CA ALA A 423 -17.35 -25.63 -9.03
C ALA A 423 -16.54 -24.87 -7.96
N VAL A 424 -16.65 -23.54 -7.92
CA VAL A 424 -15.93 -22.65 -6.98
C VAL A 424 -16.87 -22.10 -5.92
N ASP A 425 -16.44 -22.05 -4.66
CA ASP A 425 -17.17 -21.39 -3.58
C ASP A 425 -16.58 -20.03 -3.20
N ILE A 426 -15.29 -19.82 -3.49
CA ILE A 426 -14.57 -18.62 -3.12
C ILE A 426 -13.69 -18.12 -4.27
N TRP A 427 -13.89 -16.87 -4.68
CA TRP A 427 -13.02 -16.19 -5.62
C TRP A 427 -11.88 -15.53 -4.87
N CYS A 428 -10.65 -15.95 -5.11
CA CYS A 428 -9.47 -15.33 -4.55
C CYS A 428 -8.73 -14.57 -5.65
N SER A 429 -8.64 -13.25 -5.57
CA SER A 429 -8.02 -12.40 -6.61
C SER A 429 -6.92 -11.53 -6.04
N GLN A 430 -5.93 -11.14 -6.85
CA GLN A 430 -4.90 -10.19 -6.42
C GLN A 430 -5.46 -8.77 -6.21
N PRO A 431 -6.28 -8.23 -7.13
CA PRO A 431 -7.06 -7.01 -6.90
C PRO A 431 -8.36 -7.26 -6.12
N TYR A 432 -8.90 -6.20 -5.51
CA TYR A 432 -10.32 -6.08 -5.13
C TYR A 432 -11.17 -5.80 -6.39
N SER A 433 -11.28 -6.78 -7.29
CA SER A 433 -11.99 -6.60 -8.57
C SER A 433 -13.50 -6.53 -8.46
N ALA A 434 -14.10 -7.31 -7.56
CA ALA A 434 -15.55 -7.30 -7.38
C ALA A 434 -15.98 -6.07 -6.53
N PRO A 435 -16.92 -5.23 -7.00
CA PRO A 435 -17.44 -4.12 -6.22
C PRO A 435 -18.17 -4.59 -4.97
N TYR A 436 -18.08 -3.81 -3.88
CA TYR A 436 -18.75 -4.10 -2.61
C TYR A 436 -20.26 -4.37 -2.79
N GLU A 437 -20.94 -3.56 -3.60
CA GLU A 437 -22.38 -3.66 -3.85
C GLU A 437 -22.78 -4.98 -4.52
N GLU A 438 -21.93 -5.51 -5.40
CA GLU A 438 -22.14 -6.80 -6.04
C GLU A 438 -21.98 -7.93 -5.02
N ILE A 439 -20.95 -7.85 -4.16
CA ILE A 439 -20.66 -8.88 -3.16
C ILE A 439 -21.81 -9.00 -2.15
N VAL A 440 -22.34 -7.89 -1.65
CA VAL A 440 -23.36 -7.90 -0.58
C VAL A 440 -24.78 -8.18 -1.06
N THR A 441 -25.02 -8.22 -2.37
CA THR A 441 -26.35 -8.52 -2.95
C THR A 441 -26.54 -10.00 -3.31
N GLN A 442 -25.54 -10.84 -3.03
CA GLN A 442 -25.55 -12.27 -3.30
C GLN A 442 -25.05 -13.07 -2.08
N ASP A 443 -25.36 -14.36 -2.03
CA ASP A 443 -25.01 -15.30 -0.94
C ASP A 443 -24.29 -16.57 -1.42
N ARG A 444 -23.87 -16.59 -2.70
CA ARG A 444 -23.28 -17.76 -3.38
C ARG A 444 -21.77 -17.85 -3.23
N TYR A 445 -21.07 -16.73 -3.33
CA TYR A 445 -19.62 -16.66 -3.35
C TYR A 445 -19.08 -15.87 -2.17
N GLU A 446 -17.96 -16.35 -1.62
CA GLU A 446 -17.06 -15.51 -0.85
C GLU A 446 -15.95 -14.93 -1.74
N TYR A 447 -15.32 -13.87 -1.27
CA TYR A 447 -14.26 -13.16 -1.98
C TYR A 447 -13.05 -12.98 -1.08
N TRP A 448 -11.92 -13.54 -1.49
CA TRP A 448 -10.63 -13.45 -0.80
C TRP A 448 -9.64 -12.68 -1.67
N CYS A 449 -8.61 -12.11 -1.06
CA CYS A 449 -7.60 -11.34 -1.77
C CYS A 449 -6.18 -11.79 -1.40
N TYR A 450 -5.31 -11.99 -2.39
CA TYR A 450 -3.86 -12.14 -2.18
C TYR A 450 -3.15 -10.86 -2.62
N PRO A 451 -2.95 -9.87 -1.75
CA PRO A 451 -2.39 -8.57 -2.16
C PRO A 451 -0.86 -8.63 -2.38
N ASN A 452 -0.43 -9.41 -3.37
CA ASN A 452 0.98 -9.71 -3.64
C ASN A 452 1.79 -8.46 -4.00
N HIS A 453 1.13 -7.46 -4.60
CA HIS A 453 1.71 -6.15 -4.90
C HIS A 453 2.21 -5.43 -3.63
N ASN A 454 1.51 -5.57 -2.49
CA ASN A 454 2.00 -5.09 -1.20
C ASN A 454 2.95 -6.11 -0.53
N ALA A 455 2.77 -7.41 -0.80
CA ALA A 455 3.55 -8.50 -0.21
C ALA A 455 4.75 -8.94 -1.07
N GLY A 456 5.46 -7.98 -1.65
CA GLY A 456 6.81 -8.18 -2.18
C GLY A 456 6.91 -8.64 -3.64
N GLU A 457 5.80 -8.67 -4.38
CA GLU A 457 5.83 -8.73 -5.84
C GLU A 457 6.47 -7.46 -6.40
N ILE A 458 5.96 -6.29 -5.97
CA ILE A 458 6.60 -4.99 -6.13
C ILE A 458 7.57 -4.81 -4.94
N LYS A 459 8.79 -4.36 -5.22
CA LYS A 459 9.89 -4.19 -4.24
C LYS A 459 10.11 -2.72 -3.85
N ASP A 460 9.09 -1.90 -4.06
CA ASP A 460 9.03 -0.52 -3.57
C ASP A 460 8.45 -0.48 -2.15
N ARG A 461 9.20 0.08 -1.19
CA ARG A 461 8.82 0.05 0.23
C ARG A 461 7.65 0.95 0.58
N ARG A 462 7.43 2.00 -0.20
CA ARG A 462 6.28 2.88 -0.01
C ARG A 462 5.01 2.17 -0.47
N VAL A 463 5.04 1.47 -1.60
CA VAL A 463 3.93 0.59 -2.03
C VAL A 463 3.63 -0.51 -1.00
N MET A 464 4.67 -1.19 -0.52
CA MET A 464 4.51 -2.28 0.45
C MET A 464 4.02 -1.78 1.82
N SER A 465 4.30 -0.53 2.19
CA SER A 465 3.95 0.01 3.52
C SER A 465 2.70 0.88 3.52
N LEU A 466 2.64 1.93 2.70
CA LEU A 466 1.51 2.85 2.61
C LEU A 466 0.29 2.17 1.98
N GLY A 467 0.48 1.56 0.81
CA GLY A 467 -0.54 0.73 0.18
C GLY A 467 -0.90 -0.47 1.04
N GLY A 468 0.09 -1.08 1.69
CA GLY A 468 -0.10 -2.17 2.64
C GLY A 468 -1.04 -1.84 3.80
N ARG A 469 -0.82 -0.72 4.49
CA ARG A 469 -1.69 -0.30 5.60
C ARG A 469 -3.12 -0.01 5.14
N MET A 470 -3.28 0.62 3.97
CA MET A 470 -4.60 0.81 3.35
C MET A 470 -5.27 -0.55 3.06
N THR A 471 -4.57 -1.44 2.35
CA THR A 471 -5.08 -2.76 1.95
C THR A 471 -5.54 -3.58 3.13
N TYR A 472 -4.77 -3.64 4.23
CA TYR A 472 -5.07 -4.49 5.39
C TYR A 472 -6.05 -3.85 6.40
N GLY A 473 -6.32 -2.55 6.25
CA GLY A 473 -7.22 -1.79 7.12
C GLY A 473 -8.46 -1.28 6.42
N PHE A 474 -8.48 0.02 6.14
CA PHE A 474 -9.62 0.73 5.55
C PHE A 474 -10.06 0.14 4.20
N GLY A 475 -9.13 -0.25 3.34
CA GLY A 475 -9.39 -0.87 2.06
C GLY A 475 -10.09 -2.23 2.17
N PHE A 476 -9.69 -3.06 3.13
CA PHE A 476 -10.33 -4.36 3.39
C PHE A 476 -11.73 -4.23 4.00
N TRP A 477 -11.93 -3.23 4.84
CA TRP A 477 -13.26 -2.86 5.32
C TRP A 477 -14.16 -2.43 4.15
N ARG A 478 -13.63 -1.61 3.23
CA ARG A 478 -14.34 -1.06 2.06
C ARG A 478 -14.65 -2.08 0.96
N SER A 479 -13.89 -3.16 0.86
CA SER A 479 -13.95 -4.08 -0.29
C SER A 479 -15.09 -5.09 -0.24
N GLY A 480 -15.56 -5.47 0.96
CA GLY A 480 -16.53 -6.56 1.12
C GLY A 480 -15.91 -7.97 1.13
N TYR A 481 -14.61 -8.08 0.83
CA TYR A 481 -13.87 -9.35 0.85
C TYR A 481 -13.74 -9.87 2.29
N THR A 482 -13.64 -11.19 2.49
CA THR A 482 -13.64 -11.81 3.83
C THR A 482 -12.24 -12.24 4.31
N THR A 483 -11.28 -12.44 3.41
CA THR A 483 -9.94 -12.92 3.79
C THR A 483 -8.82 -12.25 2.99
N LEU A 484 -7.74 -11.86 3.66
CA LEU A 484 -6.46 -11.53 3.03
C LEU A 484 -5.47 -12.69 3.18
N ILE A 485 -4.81 -13.08 2.10
CA ILE A 485 -3.98 -14.29 2.04
C ILE A 485 -2.81 -14.13 1.05
N PRO A 486 -1.83 -13.23 1.30
CA PRO A 486 -0.68 -13.08 0.42
C PRO A 486 0.07 -14.40 0.23
N TRP A 487 0.71 -14.52 -0.93
CA TRP A 487 1.42 -15.71 -1.41
C TRP A 487 2.60 -16.21 -0.56
N HIS A 488 2.94 -15.53 0.54
CA HIS A 488 3.96 -16.00 1.48
C HIS A 488 3.87 -15.32 2.86
N TRP A 489 4.30 -16.07 3.88
CA TRP A 489 4.86 -15.57 5.13
C TRP A 489 6.36 -15.25 5.00
N ALA A 490 7.08 -16.17 4.36
CA ALA A 490 8.50 -16.08 4.09
C ALA A 490 8.81 -16.70 2.72
N TRP A 491 9.24 -15.85 1.79
CA TRP A 491 9.77 -16.25 0.50
C TRP A 491 11.29 -16.09 0.51
N THR A 492 11.99 -17.18 0.81
CA THR A 492 13.45 -17.18 0.98
C THR A 492 14.17 -17.58 -0.31
N PRO A 493 15.15 -16.79 -0.76
CA PRO A 493 16.01 -17.15 -1.88
C PRO A 493 16.93 -18.30 -1.44
N ALA A 494 17.18 -19.27 -2.32
CA ALA A 494 18.19 -20.30 -2.10
C ALA A 494 19.55 -19.82 -2.66
N PRO A 495 20.69 -20.28 -2.10
CA PRO A 495 20.82 -21.20 -0.97
C PRO A 495 20.83 -20.52 0.42
N ASP A 496 20.85 -19.19 0.50
CA ASP A 496 20.91 -18.43 1.76
C ASP A 496 19.69 -17.50 1.89
N GLN A 497 18.94 -17.64 2.99
CA GLN A 497 17.76 -16.82 3.26
C GLN A 497 18.06 -15.31 3.27
N PHE A 498 19.29 -14.92 3.61
CA PHE A 498 19.73 -13.53 3.70
C PHE A 498 20.28 -13.00 2.36
N ASP A 499 20.38 -13.81 1.30
CA ASP A 499 20.90 -13.40 0.00
C ASP A 499 19.81 -13.26 -1.06
N TYR A 500 19.31 -12.04 -1.19
CA TYR A 500 18.21 -11.68 -2.08
C TYR A 500 18.57 -11.66 -3.58
N LEU A 501 19.85 -11.82 -3.97
CA LEU A 501 20.29 -11.66 -5.36
C LEU A 501 20.75 -12.95 -6.04
N ARG A 502 21.01 -14.02 -5.29
CA ARG A 502 21.48 -15.31 -5.87
C ARG A 502 20.36 -16.32 -6.15
N GLY A 503 19.18 -16.11 -5.60
CA GLY A 503 18.01 -16.92 -5.88
C GLY A 503 17.48 -16.75 -7.31
N SER A 504 16.65 -17.69 -7.77
CA SER A 504 15.93 -17.55 -9.06
C SER A 504 14.93 -16.40 -9.08
N ARG A 505 14.54 -15.92 -7.88
CA ARG A 505 13.69 -14.76 -7.61
C ARG A 505 14.25 -14.06 -6.36
N SER A 506 14.07 -12.75 -6.30
CA SER A 506 14.42 -11.93 -5.14
C SER A 506 13.47 -12.21 -3.97
N GLY A 507 14.05 -12.56 -2.82
CA GLY A 507 13.36 -12.90 -1.58
C GLY A 507 12.42 -11.82 -1.03
N CYS A 508 11.54 -12.19 -0.10
CA CYS A 508 10.79 -11.25 0.75
C CYS A 508 10.29 -11.96 2.02
N GLY A 509 9.77 -11.17 2.97
CA GLY A 509 9.13 -11.72 4.18
C GLY A 509 10.12 -11.88 5.32
N GLN A 510 9.68 -12.54 6.39
CA GLN A 510 10.50 -12.68 7.59
C GLN A 510 11.72 -13.59 7.38
N ARG A 511 12.69 -13.51 8.29
CA ARG A 511 13.86 -14.41 8.38
C ARG A 511 13.97 -15.03 9.76
N ILE A 512 14.63 -16.19 9.84
CA ILE A 512 14.92 -16.86 11.11
C ILE A 512 16.38 -16.62 11.50
N GLY A 513 16.57 -16.00 12.65
CA GLY A 513 17.88 -15.77 13.24
C GLY A 513 18.54 -17.06 13.74
N ASP A 514 19.85 -17.00 14.02
CA ASP A 514 20.61 -18.14 14.56
C ASP A 514 20.18 -18.56 15.98
N ASP A 515 19.42 -17.72 16.68
CA ASP A 515 18.78 -18.02 17.96
C ASP A 515 17.40 -18.71 17.79
N GLY A 516 16.87 -18.74 16.57
CA GLY A 516 15.53 -19.25 16.26
C GLY A 516 14.43 -18.20 16.43
N GLU A 517 14.77 -16.94 16.67
CA GLU A 517 13.80 -15.84 16.70
C GLU A 517 13.46 -15.37 15.28
N VAL A 518 12.22 -14.90 15.13
CA VAL A 518 11.75 -14.26 13.89
C VAL A 518 12.33 -12.85 13.78
N ILE A 519 12.86 -12.54 12.60
CA ILE A 519 13.28 -11.21 12.17
C ILE A 519 12.21 -10.71 11.18
N PRO A 520 11.28 -9.84 11.60
CA PRO A 520 10.21 -9.37 10.73
C PRO A 520 10.76 -8.52 9.59
N ALA A 521 10.10 -8.59 8.43
CA ALA A 521 10.28 -7.57 7.41
C ALA A 521 9.46 -6.31 7.76
N VAL A 522 9.98 -5.13 7.44
CA VAL A 522 9.40 -3.82 7.85
C VAL A 522 7.92 -3.68 7.49
N TYR A 523 7.51 -4.15 6.31
CA TYR A 523 6.15 -3.99 5.83
C TYR A 523 5.10 -4.84 6.59
N TRP A 524 5.52 -5.91 7.29
CA TRP A 524 4.60 -6.68 8.14
C TRP A 524 4.07 -5.84 9.31
N GLU A 525 4.86 -4.90 9.82
CA GLU A 525 4.37 -3.95 10.83
C GLU A 525 3.33 -3.01 10.24
N SER A 526 3.50 -2.56 8.99
CA SER A 526 2.49 -1.74 8.29
C SER A 526 1.17 -2.50 8.08
N PHE A 527 1.24 -3.81 7.82
CA PHE A 527 0.04 -4.65 7.71
C PHE A 527 -0.66 -4.80 9.07
N ARG A 528 0.11 -5.01 10.15
CA ARG A 528 -0.42 -5.04 11.53
C ARG A 528 -1.12 -3.72 11.88
N GLU A 529 -0.49 -2.58 11.59
CA GLU A 529 -1.10 -1.26 11.78
C GLU A 529 -2.42 -1.10 10.98
N GLY A 530 -2.49 -1.65 9.77
CA GLY A 530 -3.70 -1.66 8.97
C GLY A 530 -4.80 -2.52 9.61
N ARG A 531 -4.45 -3.72 10.08
CA ARG A 531 -5.39 -4.56 10.84
C ARG A 531 -5.89 -3.85 12.10
N ASP A 532 -5.02 -3.16 12.83
CA ASP A 532 -5.43 -2.40 14.01
C ASP A 532 -6.40 -1.26 13.60
N ASP A 533 -6.16 -0.57 12.48
CA ASP A 533 -7.14 0.40 11.92
C ASP A 533 -8.52 -0.23 11.70
N ALA A 534 -8.58 -1.44 11.11
CA ALA A 534 -9.82 -2.20 10.92
C ALA A 534 -10.48 -2.57 12.26
N ARG A 535 -9.70 -2.92 13.28
CA ARG A 535 -10.21 -3.19 14.63
C ARG A 535 -10.79 -1.95 15.29
N TYR A 536 -10.20 -0.77 15.12
CA TYR A 536 -10.78 0.49 15.59
C TYR A 536 -12.11 0.78 14.88
N ILE A 537 -12.19 0.56 13.57
CA ILE A 537 -13.45 0.68 12.82
C ILE A 537 -14.50 -0.25 13.42
N TYR A 538 -14.20 -1.55 13.53
CA TYR A 538 -15.16 -2.53 14.01
C TYR A 538 -15.59 -2.28 15.45
N THR A 539 -14.66 -1.89 16.32
CA THR A 539 -14.95 -1.50 17.71
C THR A 539 -15.93 -0.32 17.77
N LEU A 540 -15.77 0.67 16.89
CA LEU A 540 -16.74 1.78 16.78
C LEU A 540 -18.10 1.28 16.26
N GLN A 541 -18.13 0.44 15.23
CA GLN A 541 -19.37 -0.14 14.71
C GLN A 541 -20.12 -0.90 15.80
N GLN A 542 -19.42 -1.74 16.58
CA GLN A 542 -19.98 -2.45 17.72
C GLN A 542 -20.52 -1.46 18.77
N ALA A 543 -19.71 -0.46 19.16
CA ALA A 543 -20.11 0.50 20.19
C ALA A 543 -21.35 1.30 19.79
N VAL A 544 -21.43 1.75 18.53
CA VAL A 544 -22.59 2.43 17.94
C VAL A 544 -23.79 1.49 17.95
N TRP A 545 -23.62 0.28 17.37
CA TRP A 545 -24.67 -0.71 17.25
C TRP A 545 -25.29 -1.03 18.60
N GLU A 546 -24.50 -1.35 19.62
CA GLU A 546 -25.00 -1.67 20.97
C GLU A 546 -25.82 -0.56 21.62
N ARG A 547 -25.64 0.69 21.22
CA ARG A 547 -26.19 1.90 21.88
C ARG A 547 -27.30 2.61 21.11
N GLU A 548 -27.67 2.15 19.91
CA GLU A 548 -28.73 2.77 19.09
C GLU A 548 -30.08 2.88 19.80
N GLY A 549 -30.38 1.96 20.74
CA GLY A 549 -31.62 1.93 21.53
C GLY A 549 -31.52 2.61 22.89
N SER A 550 -30.47 3.40 23.16
CA SER A 550 -30.28 4.07 24.44
C SER A 550 -31.42 5.07 24.74
N THR A 551 -31.79 5.22 26.00
CA THR A 551 -32.72 6.26 26.46
C THR A 551 -32.01 7.57 26.81
N ASP A 552 -30.68 7.59 26.80
CA ASP A 552 -29.88 8.77 27.10
C ASP A 552 -29.67 9.63 25.83
N ALA A 553 -30.10 10.89 25.89
CA ALA A 553 -30.06 11.80 24.74
C ALA A 553 -28.63 12.12 24.27
N GLU A 554 -27.66 12.17 25.19
CA GLU A 554 -26.25 12.40 24.87
C GLU A 554 -25.65 11.15 24.19
N CYS A 555 -25.98 9.97 24.70
CA CYS A 555 -25.62 8.71 24.05
C CYS A 555 -26.17 8.64 22.61
N LEU A 556 -27.44 8.98 22.39
CA LEU A 556 -28.04 8.99 21.04
C LEU A 556 -27.38 10.03 20.12
N ARG A 557 -26.99 11.19 20.65
CA ARG A 557 -26.22 12.20 19.91
C ARG A 557 -24.85 11.64 19.49
N LEU A 558 -24.14 10.95 20.38
CA LEU A 558 -22.87 10.31 20.09
C LEU A 558 -23.00 9.14 19.12
N VAL A 559 -24.09 8.36 19.18
CA VAL A 559 -24.40 7.31 18.20
C VAL A 559 -24.54 7.92 16.81
N ALA A 560 -25.29 9.01 16.67
CA ALA A 560 -25.44 9.71 15.39
C ALA A 560 -24.09 10.24 14.87
N GLN A 561 -23.23 10.77 15.76
CA GLN A 561 -21.88 11.20 15.40
C GLN A 561 -20.96 10.04 14.99
N GLY A 562 -21.04 8.90 15.68
CA GLY A 562 -20.29 7.69 15.33
C GLY A 562 -20.68 7.16 13.94
N LYS A 563 -21.98 7.14 13.63
CA LYS A 563 -22.47 6.80 12.28
C LYS A 563 -21.96 7.77 11.22
N ALA A 564 -22.03 9.07 11.48
CA ALA A 564 -21.53 10.09 10.56
C ALA A 564 -20.01 9.98 10.35
N LEU A 565 -19.26 9.62 11.40
CA LEU A 565 -17.82 9.37 11.31
C LEU A 565 -17.52 8.14 10.45
N LEU A 566 -18.24 7.03 10.65
CA LEU A 566 -18.10 5.83 9.82
C LEU A 566 -18.43 6.14 8.35
N GLN A 567 -19.53 6.82 8.07
CA GLN A 567 -19.88 7.25 6.72
C GLN A 567 -18.79 8.13 6.11
N GLN A 568 -18.30 9.13 6.84
CA GLN A 568 -17.21 9.98 6.37
C GLN A 568 -15.93 9.20 6.06
N MET A 569 -15.56 8.23 6.90
CA MET A 569 -14.38 7.39 6.66
C MET A 569 -14.57 6.54 5.40
N TRP A 570 -15.78 6.02 5.18
CA TRP A 570 -16.12 5.26 3.98
C TRP A 570 -16.02 6.11 2.71
N ASP A 571 -16.59 7.31 2.74
CA ASP A 571 -16.63 8.25 1.61
C ASP A 571 -15.25 8.82 1.26
N ASP A 572 -14.38 8.97 2.26
CA ASP A 572 -13.02 9.51 2.09
C ASP A 572 -12.05 8.51 1.46
N ILE A 573 -12.40 7.23 1.34
CA ILE A 573 -11.54 6.21 0.73
C ILE A 573 -11.62 6.36 -0.79
N HIS A 574 -10.48 6.66 -1.41
CA HIS A 574 -10.33 6.56 -2.86
C HIS A 574 -10.20 5.08 -3.24
N VAL A 575 -11.32 4.48 -3.64
CA VAL A 575 -11.40 3.04 -3.94
C VAL A 575 -10.51 2.68 -5.12
N GLN A 576 -9.58 1.75 -4.91
CA GLN A 576 -8.71 1.20 -5.94
C GLN A 576 -8.81 -0.33 -5.93
N GLN A 577 -8.63 -0.95 -7.10
CA GLN A 577 -8.54 -2.40 -7.21
C GLN A 577 -7.24 -2.94 -6.59
N LYS A 578 -6.12 -2.22 -6.76
CA LYS A 578 -4.84 -2.50 -6.08
C LYS A 578 -4.40 -1.21 -5.38
N TYR A 579 -4.30 -1.22 -4.04
CA TYR A 579 -3.81 -0.06 -3.31
C TYR A 579 -2.27 -0.02 -3.36
N LEU A 580 -1.75 0.87 -4.20
CA LEU A 580 -0.31 1.15 -4.29
C LEU A 580 0.07 2.30 -3.34
N ALA A 581 1.06 3.13 -3.69
CA ALA A 581 1.40 4.32 -2.92
C ALA A 581 0.60 5.56 -3.34
N ASP A 582 0.20 5.63 -4.61
CA ASP A 582 -0.50 6.79 -5.19
C ASP A 582 -2.01 6.76 -4.90
N GLY A 583 -2.61 7.94 -4.79
CA GLY A 583 -4.01 8.11 -4.40
C GLY A 583 -4.31 7.79 -2.93
N MET A 584 -3.29 7.47 -2.12
CA MET A 584 -3.42 7.21 -0.70
C MET A 584 -3.50 8.52 0.10
N TRP A 585 -4.06 8.47 1.30
CA TRP A 585 -3.94 9.59 2.22
C TRP A 585 -2.48 9.84 2.59
N PRO A 586 -2.11 11.08 2.96
CA PRO A 586 -0.80 11.36 3.53
C PRO A 586 -0.50 10.39 4.67
N ALA A 587 0.71 9.85 4.75
CA ALA A 587 1.06 8.78 5.69
C ALA A 587 0.72 9.11 7.16
N GLU A 588 0.90 10.36 7.57
CA GLU A 588 0.57 10.84 8.91
C GLU A 588 -0.94 10.94 9.20
N GLU A 589 -1.78 11.04 8.17
CA GLU A 589 -3.24 11.16 8.31
C GLU A 589 -3.89 9.88 8.85
N PHE A 590 -3.33 8.70 8.55
CA PHE A 590 -3.85 7.42 9.05
C PHE A 590 -3.98 7.41 10.58
N ASN A 591 -2.96 7.90 11.30
CA ASN A 591 -3.00 8.00 12.75
C ASN A 591 -4.02 9.05 13.23
N GLY A 592 -4.19 10.15 12.48
CA GLY A 592 -5.26 11.12 12.74
C GLY A 592 -6.65 10.50 12.60
N ARG A 593 -6.88 9.67 11.58
CA ARG A 593 -8.14 8.94 11.37
C ARG A 593 -8.40 7.90 12.47
N ARG A 594 -7.40 7.07 12.78
CA ARG A 594 -7.46 6.12 13.91
C ARG A 594 -7.78 6.82 15.23
N TRP A 595 -7.17 7.98 15.49
CA TRP A 595 -7.43 8.76 16.70
C TRP A 595 -8.88 9.27 16.79
N ARG A 596 -9.50 9.65 15.67
CA ARG A 596 -10.94 10.02 15.64
C ARG A 596 -11.83 8.85 16.01
N LEU A 597 -11.54 7.66 15.48
CA LEU A 597 -12.27 6.43 15.84
C LEU A 597 -12.12 6.15 17.34
N ALA A 598 -10.89 6.20 17.86
CA ALA A 598 -10.59 6.01 19.28
C ALA A 598 -11.36 6.98 20.20
N GLY A 599 -11.41 8.26 19.82
CA GLY A 599 -12.17 9.28 20.56
C GLY A 599 -13.68 9.01 20.57
N ALA A 600 -14.24 8.62 19.42
CA ALA A 600 -15.67 8.28 19.31
C ALA A 600 -16.03 7.03 20.14
N ILE A 601 -15.18 6.00 20.10
CA ILE A 601 -15.33 4.80 20.94
C ILE A 601 -15.31 5.18 22.42
N SER A 602 -14.28 5.91 22.85
CA SER A 602 -14.12 6.33 24.25
C SER A 602 -15.33 7.12 24.75
N ALA A 603 -15.92 7.97 23.91
CA ALA A 603 -17.11 8.74 24.26
C ALA A 603 -18.35 7.85 24.42
N LEU A 604 -18.57 6.92 23.48
CA LEU A 604 -19.71 6.00 23.50
C LEU A 604 -19.64 5.01 24.67
N LEU A 605 -18.46 4.46 24.97
CA LEU A 605 -18.29 3.44 26.00
C LEU A 605 -18.54 3.94 27.44
N ARG A 606 -18.68 5.27 27.65
CA ARG A 606 -19.17 5.86 28.91
C ARG A 606 -20.62 5.49 29.23
N PHE A 607 -21.38 5.07 28.20
CA PHE A 607 -22.77 4.67 28.33
C PHE A 607 -22.91 3.14 28.26
N PRO A 608 -23.86 2.55 29.00
CA PRO A 608 -24.12 1.12 28.93
C PRO A 608 -24.68 0.72 27.56
N ALA A 609 -24.43 -0.52 27.17
CA ALA A 609 -25.05 -1.12 25.99
C ALA A 609 -26.57 -1.26 26.18
N ALA A 610 -27.35 -0.86 25.18
CA ALA A 610 -28.81 -1.02 25.12
C ALA A 610 -29.22 -2.39 24.55
N ARG A 611 -28.32 -3.05 23.80
CA ARG A 611 -28.48 -4.43 23.29
C ARG A 611 -27.15 -5.20 23.35
N ARG A 612 -27.22 -6.52 23.17
CA ARG A 612 -26.05 -7.43 23.09
C ARG A 612 -26.10 -8.24 21.79
N GLY A 613 -24.93 -8.60 21.26
CA GLY A 613 -24.78 -9.37 20.03
C GLY A 613 -23.57 -8.90 19.21
N VAL A 614 -23.53 -9.30 17.94
CA VAL A 614 -22.44 -8.99 16.99
C VAL A 614 -22.94 -7.95 15.99
N ALA A 615 -22.23 -6.82 15.85
CA ALA A 615 -22.52 -5.81 14.86
C ALA A 615 -22.19 -6.29 13.44
N PRO A 616 -22.87 -5.76 12.41
CA PRO A 616 -22.49 -6.03 11.03
C PRO A 616 -21.08 -5.53 10.71
N SER A 617 -20.41 -6.19 9.76
CA SER A 617 -19.06 -5.83 9.29
C SER A 617 -18.98 -4.42 8.70
N VAL A 618 -20.09 -3.91 8.16
CA VAL A 618 -20.20 -2.54 7.64
C VAL A 618 -21.45 -1.89 8.22
N LEU A 619 -21.28 -0.76 8.91
CA LEU A 619 -22.35 0.05 9.50
C LEU A 619 -22.33 1.48 8.93
N VAL A 620 -22.61 1.59 7.63
CA VAL A 620 -22.74 2.85 6.89
C VAL A 620 -24.12 2.94 6.23
N ALA A 621 -24.57 4.15 5.91
CA ALA A 621 -25.91 4.38 5.34
C ALA A 621 -25.89 4.34 3.81
N ASP A 622 -24.85 4.87 3.19
CA ASP A 622 -24.61 4.84 1.75
C ASP A 622 -23.30 4.10 1.48
N THR A 623 -23.36 3.04 0.69
CA THR A 623 -22.18 2.24 0.35
C THR A 623 -21.60 2.65 -1.00
N ALA A 624 -22.37 3.38 -1.82
CA ALA A 624 -21.97 3.72 -3.18
C ALA A 624 -20.63 4.46 -3.18
N PRO A 625 -19.71 4.13 -4.10
CA PRO A 625 -18.46 4.87 -4.21
C PRO A 625 -18.76 6.32 -4.56
N VAL A 626 -18.23 7.24 -3.76
CA VAL A 626 -18.19 8.65 -4.13
C VAL A 626 -17.20 8.76 -5.29
N ALA A 627 -17.66 9.28 -6.43
CA ALA A 627 -16.78 9.49 -7.58
C ALA A 627 -15.59 10.34 -7.13
N SER A 628 -14.38 9.78 -7.23
CA SER A 628 -13.16 10.56 -7.01
C SER A 628 -13.12 11.67 -8.07
N GLU A 629 -12.77 12.90 -7.66
CA GLU A 629 -12.38 13.90 -8.65
C GLU A 629 -11.27 13.27 -9.50
N GLY A 630 -11.49 13.14 -10.83
CA GLY A 630 -10.55 12.43 -11.69
C GLY A 630 -9.15 13.03 -11.54
N GLU A 631 -8.11 12.19 -11.44
CA GLU A 631 -6.72 12.60 -11.13
C GLU A 631 -6.18 13.72 -12.04
N MET A 632 -6.77 13.90 -13.23
CA MET A 632 -6.39 14.93 -14.20
C MET A 632 -7.41 16.08 -14.35
N LYS A 633 -8.36 16.23 -13.43
CA LYS A 633 -9.37 17.32 -13.47
C LYS A 633 -8.72 18.70 -13.57
N PHE A 634 -7.53 18.88 -12.98
CA PHE A 634 -6.77 20.12 -13.07
C PHE A 634 -6.45 20.55 -14.52
N ILE A 635 -6.36 19.62 -15.49
CA ILE A 635 -6.17 19.94 -16.92
C ILE A 635 -7.40 20.66 -17.47
N ALA A 636 -8.59 20.09 -17.24
CA ALA A 636 -9.85 20.70 -17.66
C ALA A 636 -10.05 22.07 -16.98
N ASP A 637 -9.82 22.13 -15.66
CA ASP A 637 -9.89 23.39 -14.91
C ASP A 637 -8.88 24.44 -15.42
N ALA A 638 -7.69 24.02 -15.86
CA ALA A 638 -6.67 24.91 -16.43
C ALA A 638 -7.04 25.40 -17.83
N LEU A 639 -7.63 24.55 -18.68
CA LEU A 639 -8.14 24.92 -20.01
C LEU A 639 -9.26 25.96 -19.89
N ASP A 640 -10.26 25.71 -19.03
CA ASP A 640 -11.40 26.61 -18.82
C ASP A 640 -10.97 28.00 -18.32
N ARG A 641 -9.87 28.05 -17.56
CA ARG A 641 -9.30 29.28 -17.02
C ARG A 641 -8.31 29.97 -17.95
N GLY A 642 -8.04 29.40 -19.13
CA GLY A 642 -7.06 29.93 -20.09
C GLY A 642 -5.61 29.90 -19.57
N LEU A 643 -5.30 28.94 -18.70
CA LEU A 643 -3.96 28.72 -18.15
C LEU A 643 -3.20 27.60 -18.86
N LEU A 644 -3.91 26.87 -19.73
CA LEU A 644 -3.39 25.78 -20.53
C LEU A 644 -3.94 25.91 -21.94
N GLU A 645 -3.09 25.63 -22.93
CA GLU A 645 -3.47 25.42 -24.31
C GLU A 645 -3.22 23.97 -24.69
N SER A 646 -4.03 23.44 -25.59
CA SER A 646 -3.91 22.07 -26.07
C SER A 646 -3.95 21.99 -27.59
N LYS A 647 -3.14 21.13 -28.19
CA LYS A 647 -3.21 20.75 -29.61
C LYS A 647 -3.46 19.25 -29.73
N GLY A 648 -4.67 18.90 -30.16
CA GLY A 648 -5.06 17.52 -30.40
C GLY A 648 -4.27 16.88 -31.54
N LEU A 649 -3.66 15.74 -31.26
CA LEU A 649 -3.05 14.83 -32.23
C LEU A 649 -4.00 13.69 -32.63
N GLY A 650 -5.14 13.52 -31.95
CA GLY A 650 -6.19 12.56 -32.33
C GLY A 650 -7.03 13.05 -33.51
N GLY A 651 -7.62 14.25 -33.41
CA GLY A 651 -8.56 14.76 -34.42
C GLY A 651 -9.79 13.86 -34.54
N ASP A 652 -10.18 13.50 -35.76
CA ASP A 652 -11.18 12.46 -36.04
C ASP A 652 -10.55 11.06 -36.21
N TRP A 653 -9.28 10.92 -35.83
CA TRP A 653 -8.46 9.71 -35.93
C TRP A 653 -8.18 9.19 -37.35
N SER A 654 -8.68 9.84 -38.41
CA SER A 654 -8.56 9.37 -39.79
C SER A 654 -7.12 9.33 -40.33
N GLU A 655 -6.22 10.10 -39.73
CA GLU A 655 -4.80 10.16 -40.10
C GLU A 655 -3.92 9.15 -39.33
N TRP A 656 -4.50 8.43 -38.35
CA TRP A 656 -3.81 7.35 -37.67
C TRP A 656 -3.90 6.08 -38.52
N VAL A 657 -2.78 5.39 -38.65
CA VAL A 657 -2.67 4.16 -39.43
C VAL A 657 -2.00 3.07 -38.62
N ASN A 658 -2.50 1.86 -38.74
CA ASN A 658 -1.82 0.66 -38.28
C ASN A 658 -0.84 0.20 -39.37
N ASP A 659 0.45 0.16 -39.04
CA ASP A 659 1.55 0.01 -40.00
C ASP A 659 1.95 -1.46 -40.23
N THR A 660 1.29 -2.41 -39.57
CA THR A 660 1.64 -3.85 -39.52
C THR A 660 0.43 -4.74 -39.75
N GLY A 661 0.55 -5.88 -40.41
CA GLY A 661 -0.58 -6.80 -40.65
C GLY A 661 -1.09 -7.58 -39.43
N GLU A 662 -0.44 -7.44 -38.27
CA GLU A 662 -0.79 -8.08 -36.98
C GLU A 662 -1.80 -7.28 -36.13
N GLY A 663 -2.21 -6.08 -36.59
CA GLY A 663 -3.19 -5.25 -35.89
C GLY A 663 -4.24 -4.63 -36.80
N SER A 664 -5.28 -4.05 -36.20
CA SER A 664 -6.31 -3.29 -36.90
C SER A 664 -6.76 -2.09 -36.06
N ILE A 665 -7.20 -1.03 -36.74
CA ILE A 665 -7.77 0.14 -36.09
C ILE A 665 -9.24 0.32 -36.41
N THR A 666 -10.02 0.75 -35.42
CA THR A 666 -11.42 1.12 -35.58
C THR A 666 -11.67 2.43 -34.81
N VAL A 667 -12.32 3.41 -35.44
CA VAL A 667 -12.76 4.63 -34.76
C VAL A 667 -14.19 4.41 -34.24
N THR A 668 -14.41 4.56 -32.94
CA THR A 668 -15.70 4.25 -32.30
C THR A 668 -15.93 5.06 -31.03
N ASP A 669 -17.19 5.33 -30.71
CA ASP A 669 -17.62 5.96 -29.46
C ASP A 669 -17.23 5.12 -28.24
N GLU A 670 -17.19 3.79 -28.37
CA GLU A 670 -16.81 2.87 -27.28
C GLU A 670 -15.36 3.05 -26.85
N ALA A 671 -14.48 3.43 -27.78
CA ALA A 671 -13.06 3.61 -27.56
C ALA A 671 -12.73 5.05 -27.12
N GLY A 672 -13.75 5.90 -26.96
CA GLY A 672 -13.58 7.28 -26.56
C GLY A 672 -13.99 7.54 -25.11
N ARG A 673 -13.77 8.78 -24.67
CA ARG A 673 -14.03 9.27 -23.32
C ARG A 673 -14.85 10.55 -23.38
N ASP A 674 -15.66 10.81 -22.36
CA ASP A 674 -16.39 12.08 -22.19
C ASP A 674 -17.28 12.48 -23.40
N ARG A 675 -17.82 11.47 -24.09
CA ARG A 675 -18.67 11.56 -25.30
C ARG A 675 -17.94 11.98 -26.58
N GLU A 676 -16.61 11.87 -26.61
CA GLU A 676 -15.82 11.96 -27.83
C GLU A 676 -15.53 10.57 -28.41
N THR A 677 -15.29 10.48 -29.72
CA THR A 677 -14.85 9.25 -30.39
C THR A 677 -13.37 8.99 -30.15
N GLY A 678 -12.99 7.74 -29.90
CA GLY A 678 -11.59 7.32 -29.77
C GLY A 678 -11.15 6.32 -30.84
N LEU A 679 -9.87 5.97 -30.80
CA LEU A 679 -9.24 4.97 -31.67
C LEU A 679 -9.07 3.66 -30.91
N ARG A 680 -9.76 2.61 -31.34
CA ARG A 680 -9.49 1.23 -30.93
C ARG A 680 -8.37 0.65 -31.78
N TRP A 681 -7.34 0.13 -31.14
CA TRP A 681 -6.26 -0.62 -31.78
C TRP A 681 -6.24 -2.05 -31.25
N ASP A 682 -6.71 -2.99 -32.07
CA ASP A 682 -6.73 -4.42 -31.76
C ASP A 682 -5.48 -5.09 -32.31
N VAL A 683 -4.82 -5.90 -31.49
CA VAL A 683 -3.60 -6.63 -31.84
C VAL A 683 -3.76 -8.10 -31.47
N THR A 684 -3.41 -8.99 -32.40
CA THR A 684 -3.30 -10.43 -32.14
C THR A 684 -1.84 -10.82 -32.26
N ILE A 685 -1.26 -11.32 -31.17
CA ILE A 685 0.15 -11.72 -31.12
C ILE A 685 0.35 -12.98 -31.97
N ASP A 686 1.30 -12.96 -32.90
CA ASP A 686 1.60 -14.07 -33.80
C ASP A 686 3.11 -14.33 -33.86
N HIS A 687 3.61 -15.26 -33.05
CA HIS A 687 5.03 -15.63 -33.03
C HIS A 687 5.44 -16.51 -34.23
N LYS A 688 4.60 -16.67 -35.25
CA LYS A 688 4.81 -17.63 -36.35
C LYS A 688 4.93 -16.97 -37.72
N THR A 689 4.31 -15.82 -37.94
CA THR A 689 4.37 -15.13 -39.23
C THR A 689 4.64 -13.64 -39.08
N ASP A 690 5.71 -13.15 -39.73
CA ASP A 690 5.94 -11.72 -39.90
C ASP A 690 4.94 -11.17 -40.93
N ARG A 691 3.86 -10.54 -40.46
CA ARG A 691 2.81 -9.98 -41.32
C ARG A 691 3.05 -8.52 -41.68
N GLY A 692 4.29 -8.07 -41.88
CA GLY A 692 4.49 -6.75 -42.49
C GLY A 692 5.86 -6.12 -42.47
N GLU A 693 6.88 -6.75 -41.87
CA GLU A 693 8.21 -6.15 -41.70
C GLU A 693 9.26 -6.60 -42.73
N GLY A 694 8.90 -7.53 -43.63
CA GLY A 694 9.74 -7.94 -44.74
C GLY A 694 10.98 -8.75 -44.32
N GLY A 695 10.96 -9.38 -43.14
CA GLY A 695 12.00 -10.24 -42.59
C GLY A 695 11.57 -11.69 -42.37
N ASN A 696 12.50 -12.51 -41.85
CA ASN A 696 12.26 -13.90 -41.39
C ASN A 696 12.15 -13.96 -39.86
N TYR A 697 11.82 -12.84 -39.19
CA TYR A 697 11.77 -12.80 -37.73
C TYR A 697 10.38 -13.25 -37.25
N PRO A 698 10.30 -14.29 -36.40
CA PRO A 698 9.01 -14.81 -35.94
C PRO A 698 8.27 -13.89 -34.97
N MET A 699 8.93 -12.89 -34.37
CA MET A 699 8.32 -11.94 -33.42
C MET A 699 8.45 -10.52 -33.98
N GLY A 700 7.34 -9.83 -34.14
CA GLY A 700 7.22 -8.48 -34.70
C GLY A 700 7.04 -7.38 -33.66
N TRP A 701 6.80 -6.17 -34.18
CA TRP A 701 6.47 -4.98 -33.38
C TRP A 701 5.22 -4.28 -33.91
N PRO A 702 4.01 -4.83 -33.67
CA PRO A 702 2.76 -4.19 -34.05
C PRO A 702 2.73 -2.73 -33.62
N ARG A 703 2.27 -1.83 -34.51
CA ARG A 703 2.29 -0.39 -34.21
C ARG A 703 1.20 0.41 -34.90
N VAL A 704 0.76 1.45 -34.20
CA VAL A 704 -0.15 2.48 -34.71
C VAL A 704 0.54 3.84 -34.68
N ARG A 705 0.39 4.62 -35.74
CA ARG A 705 1.11 5.88 -35.91
C ARG A 705 0.30 6.96 -36.58
N ARG A 706 0.65 8.22 -36.31
CA ARG A 706 0.30 9.39 -37.11
C ARG A 706 1.57 9.98 -37.74
N ALA A 707 1.51 10.25 -39.03
CA ALA A 707 2.58 10.92 -39.76
C ALA A 707 2.24 12.40 -39.97
N PHE A 708 3.28 13.23 -40.05
CA PHE A 708 3.18 14.67 -40.21
C PHE A 708 4.10 15.12 -41.37
N ALA A 709 3.66 16.11 -42.12
CA ALA A 709 4.44 16.77 -43.15
C ALA A 709 5.62 17.56 -42.54
N GLU A 710 6.47 18.10 -43.41
CA GLU A 710 7.58 18.95 -42.97
C GLU A 710 7.05 20.18 -42.27
N ASP A 711 7.56 20.46 -41.07
CA ASP A 711 7.25 21.62 -40.25
C ASP A 711 5.78 21.71 -39.81
N GLU A 712 5.01 20.62 -39.95
CA GLU A 712 3.61 20.55 -39.51
C GLU A 712 3.49 20.44 -37.98
N LEU A 713 4.41 19.71 -37.35
CA LEU A 713 4.42 19.48 -35.92
C LEU A 713 5.72 19.99 -35.27
N ASP A 714 5.62 21.19 -34.71
CA ASP A 714 6.60 21.70 -33.75
C ASP A 714 6.19 21.28 -32.34
N MET A 715 6.97 20.41 -31.71
CA MET A 715 6.76 20.00 -30.32
C MET A 715 7.50 20.90 -29.32
N THR A 716 8.46 21.72 -29.75
CA THR A 716 9.30 22.54 -28.84
C THR A 716 8.52 23.66 -28.15
N GLY A 717 7.37 24.04 -28.69
CA GLY A 717 6.47 25.02 -28.08
C GLY A 717 5.53 24.43 -27.01
N TYR A 718 5.63 23.16 -26.67
CA TYR A 718 4.73 22.47 -25.73
C TYR A 718 5.52 21.84 -24.57
N ASP A 719 4.86 21.66 -23.44
CA ASP A 719 5.45 21.14 -22.21
C ASP A 719 5.28 19.63 -22.08
N TYR A 720 4.10 19.11 -22.46
CA TYR A 720 3.77 17.69 -22.31
C TYR A 720 3.09 17.11 -23.55
N LEU A 721 3.30 15.82 -23.78
CA LEU A 721 2.49 14.98 -24.65
C LEU A 721 1.69 14.02 -23.75
N LEU A 722 0.36 14.11 -23.82
CA LEU A 722 -0.60 13.29 -23.07
C LEU A 722 -1.24 12.24 -23.98
N TYR A 723 -1.35 11.01 -23.47
CA TYR A 723 -2.28 9.99 -23.98
C TYR A 723 -3.28 9.58 -22.90
N TRP A 724 -4.51 9.28 -23.30
CA TRP A 724 -5.43 8.48 -22.49
C TRP A 724 -5.59 7.13 -23.15
N VAL A 725 -5.18 6.08 -22.45
CA VAL A 725 -5.20 4.70 -22.96
C VAL A 725 -5.99 3.81 -22.02
N ARG A 726 -6.86 2.98 -22.56
CA ARG A 726 -7.53 1.89 -21.86
C ARG A 726 -7.12 0.57 -22.51
N VAL A 727 -6.69 -0.39 -21.69
CA VAL A 727 -6.26 -1.71 -22.14
C VAL A 727 -7.35 -2.74 -21.81
N ASP A 728 -7.62 -3.64 -22.74
CA ASP A 728 -8.40 -4.86 -22.53
C ASP A 728 -7.66 -6.05 -23.16
N SER A 729 -7.65 -7.20 -22.51
CA SER A 729 -6.88 -8.37 -22.94
C SER A 729 -7.55 -9.68 -22.57
N ASP A 730 -7.28 -10.73 -23.36
CA ASP A 730 -7.74 -12.09 -23.06
C ASP A 730 -6.71 -12.96 -22.33
N ARG A 731 -5.62 -12.34 -21.83
CA ARG A 731 -4.59 -13.02 -21.05
C ARG A 731 -5.12 -13.40 -19.65
N ASP A 732 -4.42 -14.31 -18.99
CA ASP A 732 -4.74 -14.68 -17.61
C ASP A 732 -4.20 -13.65 -16.61
N GLU A 733 -4.68 -13.72 -15.36
CA GLU A 733 -4.40 -12.73 -14.31
C GLU A 733 -2.89 -12.48 -14.09
N VAL A 734 -2.06 -13.52 -14.23
CA VAL A 734 -0.60 -13.42 -14.03
C VAL A 734 0.09 -12.83 -15.25
N ALA A 735 -0.35 -13.22 -16.45
CA ALA A 735 0.18 -12.69 -17.70
C ALA A 735 -0.26 -11.24 -17.95
N ASP A 736 -1.31 -10.76 -17.28
CA ASP A 736 -1.78 -9.39 -17.33
C ASP A 736 -1.06 -8.43 -16.38
N ASP A 737 -0.31 -8.89 -15.37
CA ASP A 737 0.36 -8.02 -14.38
C ASP A 737 1.33 -6.98 -14.98
N SER A 738 1.68 -7.13 -16.27
CA SER A 738 2.47 -6.18 -17.04
C SER A 738 1.93 -6.05 -18.47
N THR A 739 1.83 -4.81 -18.94
CA THR A 739 1.49 -4.46 -20.32
C THR A 739 2.48 -3.41 -20.83
N PRO A 740 3.71 -3.83 -21.24
CA PRO A 740 4.71 -2.92 -21.78
C PRO A 740 4.29 -2.38 -23.14
N VAL A 741 4.15 -1.05 -23.23
CA VAL A 741 3.83 -0.31 -24.45
C VAL A 741 4.96 0.67 -24.75
N GLY A 742 5.45 0.66 -25.99
CA GLY A 742 6.50 1.55 -26.47
C GLY A 742 5.94 2.77 -27.20
N PHE A 743 6.58 3.91 -26.99
CA PHE A 743 6.25 5.19 -27.61
C PHE A 743 7.47 5.73 -28.35
N THR A 744 7.29 6.19 -29.59
CA THR A 744 8.37 6.73 -30.42
C THR A 744 7.98 8.03 -31.09
N ILE A 745 8.97 8.92 -31.22
CA ILE A 745 8.89 10.15 -32.01
C ILE A 745 9.87 10.00 -33.17
N ASN A 746 9.42 10.26 -34.41
CA ASN A 746 10.17 10.08 -35.67
C ASN A 746 10.67 8.64 -35.97
N GLY A 747 10.63 7.73 -35.00
CA GLY A 747 11.07 6.33 -35.06
C GLY A 747 12.58 6.11 -34.87
N GLY A 748 13.05 4.89 -35.19
CA GLY A 748 14.34 4.30 -34.80
C GLY A 748 15.54 5.24 -34.65
N ARG A 749 16.12 5.24 -33.44
CA ARG A 749 17.24 6.05 -32.91
C ARG A 749 16.95 7.52 -32.59
N PHE A 750 15.75 8.07 -32.86
CA PHE A 750 15.45 9.46 -32.49
C PHE A 750 15.11 9.59 -31.00
N PHE A 751 13.91 9.15 -30.62
CA PHE A 751 13.45 9.05 -29.24
C PHE A 751 12.53 7.84 -29.11
N GLU A 752 12.71 7.11 -28.01
CA GLU A 752 11.93 5.93 -27.68
C GLU A 752 11.84 5.80 -26.16
N GLU A 753 10.64 5.46 -25.69
CA GLU A 753 10.39 5.18 -24.28
C GLU A 753 9.31 4.12 -24.14
N SER A 754 9.53 3.16 -23.24
CA SER A 754 8.53 2.16 -22.89
C SER A 754 7.88 2.51 -21.55
N ARG A 755 6.57 2.32 -21.47
CA ARG A 755 5.77 2.42 -20.24
C ARG A 755 5.05 1.11 -20.03
N ASP A 756 5.15 0.56 -18.83
CA ASP A 756 4.32 -0.57 -18.41
C ASP A 756 2.99 -0.03 -17.92
N LEU A 757 1.89 -0.32 -18.63
CA LEU A 757 0.55 0.11 -18.26
C LEU A 757 -0.07 -0.76 -17.14
N GLY A 758 0.68 -1.74 -16.64
CA GLY A 758 0.23 -2.65 -15.59
C GLY A 758 -0.80 -3.66 -16.09
N GLY A 759 -1.60 -4.15 -15.15
CA GLY A 759 -2.62 -5.18 -15.42
C GLY A 759 -4.05 -4.78 -15.20
N ASP A 760 -4.31 -3.49 -14.95
CA ASP A 760 -5.66 -2.98 -14.79
C ASP A 760 -6.38 -3.04 -16.15
N GLN A 761 -7.40 -3.89 -16.24
CA GLN A 761 -8.21 -4.05 -17.44
C GLN A 761 -9.37 -3.07 -17.44
N ASN A 762 -9.69 -2.50 -18.60
CA ASN A 762 -10.80 -1.58 -18.83
C ASN A 762 -10.76 -0.28 -17.99
N VAL A 763 -9.57 0.13 -17.53
CA VAL A 763 -9.34 1.40 -16.83
C VAL A 763 -8.68 2.41 -17.76
N TRP A 764 -9.17 3.66 -17.75
CA TRP A 764 -8.53 4.76 -18.47
C TRP A 764 -7.30 5.26 -17.71
N THR A 765 -6.13 5.12 -18.31
CA THR A 765 -4.83 5.50 -17.73
C THR A 765 -4.23 6.68 -18.49
N PRO A 766 -3.89 7.79 -17.82
CA PRO A 766 -3.20 8.90 -18.43
C PRO A 766 -1.69 8.60 -18.54
N ILE A 767 -1.09 8.90 -19.68
CA ILE A 767 0.35 8.75 -19.92
C ILE A 767 0.90 10.11 -20.34
N LEU A 768 1.67 10.75 -19.47
CA LEU A 768 2.27 12.05 -19.73
C LEU A 768 3.77 11.92 -19.99
N PHE A 769 4.22 12.54 -21.08
CA PHE A 769 5.63 12.68 -21.43
C PHE A 769 6.05 14.14 -21.35
N PRO A 770 6.96 14.53 -20.42
CA PRO A 770 7.53 15.88 -20.41
C PRO A 770 8.44 16.08 -21.63
N ILE A 771 8.06 16.96 -22.55
CA ILE A 771 8.73 17.12 -23.84
C ILE A 771 10.19 17.55 -23.66
N ARG A 772 10.47 18.44 -22.71
CA ARG A 772 11.85 18.85 -22.39
C ARG A 772 12.72 17.66 -21.95
N SER A 773 12.18 16.79 -21.09
CA SER A 773 12.88 15.56 -20.68
C SER A 773 13.12 14.63 -21.87
N MET A 774 12.15 14.53 -22.79
CA MET A 774 12.32 13.75 -24.03
C MET A 774 13.45 14.32 -24.91
N ILE A 775 13.52 15.65 -25.06
CA ILE A 775 14.57 16.34 -25.83
C ILE A 775 15.95 16.10 -25.21
N GLU A 776 16.08 16.27 -23.89
CA GLU A 776 17.31 16.07 -23.14
C GLU A 776 17.78 14.60 -23.24
N LYS A 777 16.87 13.65 -23.02
CA LYS A 777 17.13 12.20 -23.12
C LYS A 777 17.53 11.78 -24.54
N ALA A 778 16.97 12.40 -25.57
CA ALA A 778 17.37 12.15 -26.95
C ALA A 778 18.77 12.69 -27.28
N GLY A 779 19.27 13.70 -26.56
CA GLY A 779 20.62 14.24 -26.69
C GLY A 779 20.92 14.92 -28.05
N ARG A 780 19.87 15.34 -28.77
CA ARG A 780 19.97 15.90 -30.14
C ARG A 780 19.72 17.41 -30.23
N GLY A 781 19.45 18.06 -29.09
CA GLY A 781 19.00 19.45 -29.02
C GLY A 781 17.58 19.64 -29.56
N GLU A 782 17.09 20.88 -29.55
CA GLU A 782 15.70 21.22 -29.89
C GLU A 782 15.38 21.22 -31.38
N ALA A 783 16.35 21.57 -32.25
CA ALA A 783 16.07 21.82 -33.67
C ALA A 783 15.31 20.67 -34.38
N PRO A 784 15.64 19.38 -34.16
CA PRO A 784 14.89 18.27 -34.77
C PRO A 784 13.45 18.09 -34.25
N TRP A 785 13.11 18.69 -33.12
CA TRP A 785 11.77 18.61 -32.51
C TRP A 785 10.82 19.70 -33.01
N ARG A 786 11.31 20.64 -33.82
CA ARG A 786 10.50 21.67 -34.50
C ARG A 786 9.77 21.15 -35.74
N SER A 787 10.16 19.98 -36.23
CA SER A 787 9.66 19.37 -37.46
C SER A 787 9.50 17.87 -37.27
N VAL A 788 8.69 17.50 -36.29
CA VAL A 788 8.36 16.09 -36.01
C VAL A 788 7.51 15.55 -37.15
N ARG A 789 7.94 14.42 -37.71
CA ARG A 789 7.36 13.73 -38.86
C ARG A 789 6.48 12.56 -38.46
N ARG A 790 6.62 12.04 -37.23
CA ARG A 790 5.86 10.88 -36.77
C ARG A 790 5.74 10.83 -35.26
N VAL A 791 4.57 10.42 -34.80
CA VAL A 791 4.32 9.96 -33.43
C VAL A 791 3.71 8.56 -33.52
N GLN A 792 4.18 7.61 -32.69
CA GLN A 792 3.83 6.19 -32.83
C GLN A 792 3.81 5.48 -31.47
N MET A 793 2.81 4.62 -31.30
CA MET A 793 2.71 3.64 -30.21
C MET A 793 2.94 2.23 -30.80
N TYR A 794 3.68 1.39 -30.08
CA TYR A 794 3.98 0.02 -30.51
C TYR A 794 4.02 -0.94 -29.33
N ILE A 795 3.88 -2.23 -29.60
CA ILE A 795 4.19 -3.29 -28.65
C ILE A 795 5.28 -4.20 -29.21
N SER A 796 6.05 -4.86 -28.36
CA SER A 796 6.94 -5.95 -28.79
C SER A 796 6.26 -7.27 -28.51
N GLU A 797 6.04 -8.09 -29.54
CA GLU A 797 5.36 -9.39 -29.38
C GLU A 797 6.11 -10.34 -28.43
N ALA A 798 7.43 -10.18 -28.29
CA ALA A 798 8.24 -10.97 -27.36
C ALA A 798 7.83 -10.79 -25.89
N ASN A 799 7.14 -9.70 -25.56
CA ASN A 799 6.64 -9.44 -24.21
C ASN A 799 5.31 -10.16 -23.93
N TYR A 800 4.68 -10.77 -24.94
CA TYR A 800 3.34 -11.34 -24.84
C TYR A 800 3.32 -12.81 -25.31
N PRO A 801 2.43 -13.65 -24.76
CA PRO A 801 2.26 -15.03 -25.24
C PRO A 801 1.75 -15.07 -26.69
N ASP A 802 2.21 -16.06 -27.46
CA ASP A 802 1.69 -16.37 -28.80
C ASP A 802 0.16 -16.58 -28.76
N GLY A 803 -0.58 -15.88 -29.63
CA GLY A 803 -2.03 -15.95 -29.74
C GLY A 803 -2.83 -15.03 -28.80
N ALA A 804 -2.17 -14.30 -27.90
CA ALA A 804 -2.84 -13.33 -27.03
C ALA A 804 -3.51 -12.20 -27.86
N ARG A 805 -4.66 -11.73 -27.40
CA ARG A 805 -5.38 -10.60 -27.99
C ARG A 805 -5.38 -9.42 -27.03
N LEU A 806 -4.96 -8.28 -27.54
CA LEU A 806 -4.86 -7.02 -26.81
C LEU A 806 -5.67 -5.97 -27.57
N THR A 807 -6.46 -5.21 -26.84
CA THR A 807 -7.20 -4.06 -27.33
C THR A 807 -6.71 -2.82 -26.58
N PHE A 808 -6.23 -1.84 -27.33
CA PHE A 808 -5.83 -0.53 -26.82
C PHE A 808 -6.83 0.50 -27.33
N ASP A 809 -7.70 0.99 -26.46
CA ASP A 809 -8.53 2.14 -26.75
C ASP A 809 -7.77 3.42 -26.41
N ILE A 810 -7.65 4.34 -27.36
CA ILE A 810 -6.96 5.62 -27.20
C ILE A 810 -8.01 6.72 -27.35
N ALA A 811 -8.37 7.35 -26.24
CA ALA A 811 -9.36 8.44 -26.23
C ALA A 811 -8.74 9.77 -26.62
N GLU A 812 -7.47 9.99 -26.27
CA GLU A 812 -6.79 11.26 -26.52
C GLU A 812 -5.31 11.04 -26.84
N ALA A 813 -4.77 11.88 -27.71
CA ALA A 813 -3.35 12.09 -27.92
C ALA A 813 -3.18 13.61 -28.11
N THR A 814 -2.56 14.31 -27.15
CA THR A 814 -2.67 15.77 -27.08
C THR A 814 -1.36 16.39 -26.61
N LEU A 815 -0.92 17.46 -27.29
CA LEU A 815 0.16 18.31 -26.78
C LEU A 815 -0.41 19.39 -25.87
N LEU A 816 0.23 19.62 -24.73
CA LEU A 816 -0.18 20.56 -23.69
C LEU A 816 0.88 21.65 -23.53
N ARG A 817 0.46 22.91 -23.54
CA ARG A 817 1.30 24.10 -23.33
C ARG A 817 0.70 24.95 -22.21
N PHE A 818 1.37 24.99 -21.07
CA PHE A 818 0.97 25.80 -19.94
C PHE A 818 1.32 27.26 -20.19
N ILE A 819 0.34 28.14 -19.99
CA ILE A 819 0.54 29.61 -20.04
C ILE A 819 1.07 30.11 -18.69
N ALA A 820 0.72 29.43 -17.60
CA ALA A 820 1.24 29.68 -16.26
C ALA A 820 1.28 28.37 -15.46
N PRO A 821 2.10 28.30 -14.40
CA PRO A 821 2.12 27.15 -13.51
C PRO A 821 0.74 26.88 -12.88
N VAL A 822 0.36 25.61 -12.80
CA VAL A 822 -0.87 25.16 -12.14
C VAL A 822 -0.56 24.17 -11.02
N ILE A 823 -1.42 24.15 -10.00
CA ILE A 823 -1.35 23.17 -8.92
C ILE A 823 -1.94 21.86 -9.44
N TYR A 824 -1.11 20.82 -9.51
CA TYR A 824 -1.53 19.47 -9.83
C TYR A 824 -2.02 18.75 -8.57
N ARG A 825 -1.22 18.81 -7.50
CA ARG A 825 -1.49 18.10 -6.25
C ARG A 825 -1.08 18.94 -5.04
N VAL A 826 -1.88 18.85 -3.98
CA VAL A 826 -1.54 19.35 -2.65
C VAL A 826 -1.55 18.16 -1.70
N ASP A 827 -0.40 17.88 -1.10
CA ASP A 827 -0.23 16.83 -0.11
C ASP A 827 -0.17 17.43 1.29
N ALA A 828 -1.24 17.24 2.06
CA ALA A 828 -1.36 17.71 3.44
C ALA A 828 -2.46 16.94 4.15
N PRO A 829 -2.27 16.51 5.41
CA PRO A 829 -3.27 15.75 6.14
C PRO A 829 -4.54 16.57 6.38
N ARG A 830 -5.69 15.93 6.19
CA ARG A 830 -6.99 16.45 6.63
C ARG A 830 -7.08 16.51 8.16
N TYR A 831 -6.45 15.59 8.87
CA TYR A 831 -6.56 15.49 10.33
C TYR A 831 -5.19 15.68 10.99
N VAL A 832 -5.05 16.79 11.72
CA VAL A 832 -3.78 17.17 12.38
C VAL A 832 -3.93 17.01 13.89
N MET A 833 -3.09 16.19 14.50
CA MET A 833 -3.03 16.04 15.96
C MET A 833 -2.14 17.11 16.59
N LEU A 834 -2.63 17.81 17.61
CA LEU A 834 -1.92 18.84 18.37
C LEU A 834 -1.39 18.29 19.72
N PRO A 835 -0.30 18.86 20.28
CA PRO A 835 0.51 19.94 19.71
C PRO A 835 1.37 19.46 18.54
N ARG A 836 1.56 20.34 17.58
CA ARG A 836 2.48 20.16 16.45
C ARG A 836 3.14 21.50 16.15
N ALA A 837 4.45 21.50 15.88
CA ALA A 837 5.20 22.73 15.62
C ALA A 837 4.91 23.28 14.22
N ALA A 838 4.90 22.42 13.20
CA ALA A 838 4.62 22.82 11.83
C ALA A 838 3.85 21.74 11.06
N LEU A 839 3.02 22.17 10.12
CA LEU A 839 2.32 21.35 9.14
C LEU A 839 3.06 21.44 7.79
N PRO A 840 3.69 20.36 7.31
CA PRO A 840 4.20 20.31 5.95
C PRO A 840 3.04 20.25 4.96
N VAL A 841 3.13 21.07 3.91
CA VAL A 841 2.20 21.11 2.78
C VAL A 841 3.04 20.88 1.52
N GLY A 842 3.03 19.65 1.02
CA GLY A 842 3.65 19.29 -0.24
C GLY A 842 2.85 19.85 -1.40
N ILE A 843 3.54 20.34 -2.43
CA ILE A 843 2.89 20.84 -3.65
C ILE A 843 3.58 20.24 -4.85
N GLU A 844 2.77 19.74 -5.78
CA GLU A 844 3.23 19.44 -7.13
C GLU A 844 2.55 20.38 -8.11
N THR A 845 3.35 20.89 -9.04
CA THR A 845 2.89 21.82 -10.06
C THR A 845 3.26 21.33 -11.45
N MET A 846 2.50 21.77 -12.44
CA MET A 846 2.79 21.56 -13.85
C MET A 846 2.90 22.90 -14.57
N GLY A 847 3.72 22.94 -15.63
CA GLY A 847 3.99 24.16 -16.42
C GLY A 847 5.10 25.07 -15.87
N ALA A 848 5.85 24.63 -14.85
CA ALA A 848 6.91 25.41 -14.19
C ALA A 848 8.33 25.04 -14.66
N ALA A 849 8.56 24.81 -15.96
CA ALA A 849 9.81 24.23 -16.45
C ALA A 849 10.85 25.25 -16.98
N GLY A 850 11.55 25.93 -16.08
CA GLY A 850 12.96 26.29 -16.20
C GLY A 850 13.33 27.49 -17.10
N GLY A 851 13.35 28.68 -16.48
CA GLY A 851 13.89 29.95 -17.00
C GLY A 851 13.11 31.19 -16.52
N GLU A 852 11.81 31.00 -16.30
CA GLU A 852 10.85 32.03 -15.82
C GLU A 852 10.34 31.74 -14.38
N ASP A 853 10.83 30.69 -13.72
CA ASP A 853 10.35 30.24 -12.39
C ASP A 853 10.79 31.13 -11.23
N GLY A 854 11.78 32.01 -11.45
CA GLY A 854 12.27 32.95 -10.43
C GLY A 854 11.31 34.09 -10.11
N VAL A 855 10.11 34.10 -10.71
CA VAL A 855 9.16 35.21 -10.59
C VAL A 855 7.81 34.79 -9.96
N TYR A 856 7.45 33.50 -9.96
CA TYR A 856 6.24 33.00 -9.30
C TYR A 856 6.51 32.60 -7.85
N SER A 857 5.56 32.88 -6.98
CA SER A 857 5.55 32.38 -5.60
C SER A 857 4.32 31.54 -5.34
N VAL A 858 4.37 30.72 -4.29
CA VAL A 858 3.23 29.96 -3.81
C VAL A 858 2.97 30.34 -2.36
N GLU A 859 1.71 30.63 -2.08
CA GLU A 859 1.19 31.03 -0.77
C GLU A 859 0.36 29.89 -0.21
N ALA A 860 0.67 29.44 1.00
CA ALA A 860 -0.18 28.55 1.78
C ALA A 860 -0.71 29.30 3.00
N VAL A 861 -2.02 29.19 3.25
CA VAL A 861 -2.72 29.89 4.34
C VAL A 861 -3.66 28.93 5.05
N LEU A 862 -3.65 28.93 6.38
CA LEU A 862 -4.73 28.33 7.18
C LEU A 862 -5.67 29.42 7.69
N VAL A 863 -6.94 29.28 7.33
CA VAL A 863 -8.03 30.19 7.69
C VAL A 863 -8.98 29.49 8.66
N ASP A 864 -9.41 30.15 9.73
CA ASP A 864 -10.41 29.60 10.64
C ASP A 864 -11.85 29.76 10.13
N GLY A 865 -12.82 29.21 10.88
CA GLY A 865 -14.25 29.30 10.54
C GLY A 865 -14.83 30.73 10.51
N ASP A 866 -14.15 31.73 11.08
CA ASP A 866 -14.53 33.14 11.01
C ASP A 866 -13.90 33.86 9.80
N GLY A 867 -13.15 33.12 8.95
CA GLY A 867 -12.44 33.67 7.80
C GLY A 867 -11.12 34.37 8.16
N ARG A 868 -10.59 34.18 9.38
CA ARG A 868 -9.33 34.81 9.82
C ARG A 868 -8.13 33.93 9.51
N THR A 869 -7.13 34.51 8.85
CA THR A 869 -5.81 33.88 8.69
C THR A 869 -5.18 33.63 10.06
N ARG A 870 -4.76 32.39 10.30
CA ARG A 870 -4.07 31.98 11.53
C ARG A 870 -2.58 31.77 11.33
N THR A 871 -2.20 31.27 10.16
CA THR A 871 -0.83 31.09 9.76
C THR A 871 -0.74 31.14 8.24
N GLU A 872 0.37 31.65 7.74
CA GLU A 872 0.62 31.93 6.34
C GLU A 872 2.11 31.76 6.06
N ILE A 873 2.42 31.25 4.87
CA ILE A 873 3.77 31.20 4.36
C ILE A 873 3.75 31.42 2.85
N VAL A 874 4.72 32.21 2.36
CA VAL A 874 4.93 32.47 0.94
C VAL A 874 6.35 32.07 0.59
N GLN A 875 6.50 31.25 -0.45
CA GLN A 875 7.80 30.78 -0.91
C GLN A 875 7.92 30.89 -2.43
N GLN A 876 9.13 31.08 -2.95
CA GLN A 876 9.38 31.05 -4.40
C GLN A 876 9.10 29.66 -4.95
N LEU A 877 8.30 29.57 -6.02
CA LEU A 877 7.81 28.30 -6.56
C LEU A 877 8.97 27.36 -6.92
N ALA A 878 10.07 27.90 -7.47
CA ALA A 878 11.30 27.16 -7.79
C ALA A 878 11.96 26.43 -6.61
N THR A 879 11.53 26.70 -5.37
CA THR A 879 12.07 26.07 -4.14
C THR A 879 10.96 25.51 -3.24
N ALA A 880 9.70 25.53 -3.68
CA ALA A 880 8.53 25.32 -2.83
C ALA A 880 7.92 23.92 -2.98
N ASP A 881 8.75 22.87 -2.99
CA ASP A 881 8.28 21.49 -3.00
C ASP A 881 7.46 21.16 -1.73
N THR A 882 7.78 21.81 -0.61
CA THR A 882 7.05 21.70 0.65
C THR A 882 7.05 23.02 1.40
N LEU A 883 5.87 23.53 1.73
CA LEU A 883 5.71 24.69 2.61
C LEU A 883 5.48 24.25 4.05
N LEU A 884 6.09 24.95 5.00
CA LEU A 884 5.97 24.65 6.43
C LEU A 884 5.11 25.71 7.11
N LEU A 885 3.85 25.39 7.35
CA LEU A 885 2.95 26.27 8.11
C LEU A 885 3.21 26.12 9.61
N ASP A 886 3.48 27.21 10.31
CA ASP A 886 3.60 27.22 11.77
C ASP A 886 2.24 26.89 12.40
N THR A 887 2.18 25.78 13.14
CA THR A 887 0.96 25.31 13.82
C THR A 887 0.98 25.50 15.33
N SER A 888 2.05 26.07 15.89
CA SER A 888 2.24 26.22 17.34
C SER A 888 1.12 27.02 18.02
N GLY A 889 0.52 27.98 17.30
CA GLY A 889 -0.59 28.81 17.76
C GLY A 889 -1.99 28.27 17.44
N LEU A 890 -2.11 27.14 16.74
CA LEU A 890 -3.41 26.57 16.39
C LEU A 890 -4.11 25.95 17.59
N ARG A 891 -5.43 25.91 17.52
CA ARG A 891 -6.30 25.29 18.53
C ARG A 891 -7.07 24.16 17.90
N VAL A 892 -7.69 23.33 18.73
CA VAL A 892 -8.66 22.33 18.23
C VAL A 892 -9.78 23.05 17.49
N GLY A 893 -10.08 22.59 16.28
CA GLY A 893 -11.07 23.23 15.42
C GLY A 893 -10.87 22.90 13.94
N SER A 894 -11.80 23.37 13.12
CA SER A 894 -11.75 23.23 11.68
C SER A 894 -11.16 24.48 11.02
N TYR A 895 -10.28 24.24 10.06
CA TYR A 895 -9.58 25.24 9.27
C TYR A 895 -9.74 24.93 7.78
N THR A 896 -9.53 25.94 6.95
CA THR A 896 -9.38 25.79 5.49
C THR A 896 -7.93 26.08 5.14
N LEU A 897 -7.23 25.08 4.60
CA LEU A 897 -5.95 25.24 3.94
C LEU A 897 -6.22 25.74 2.53
N ARG A 898 -5.72 26.94 2.22
CA ARG A 898 -5.72 27.52 0.89
C ARG A 898 -4.29 27.57 0.38
N VAL A 899 -4.06 27.02 -0.81
CA VAL A 899 -2.77 27.04 -1.50
C VAL A 899 -2.95 27.79 -2.82
N THR A 900 -2.17 28.84 -3.05
CA THR A 900 -2.33 29.72 -4.22
C THR A 900 -1.01 29.99 -4.92
N ILE A 901 -0.97 29.83 -6.25
CA ILE A 901 0.15 30.30 -7.08
C ILE A 901 -0.05 31.78 -7.39
N LEU A 902 0.98 32.58 -7.11
CA LEU A 902 1.02 34.03 -7.27
C LEU A 902 2.03 34.41 -8.37
N ALA A 903 1.58 35.21 -9.33
CA ALA A 903 2.42 35.87 -10.31
C ALA A 903 3.20 37.06 -9.69
N PRO A 904 4.19 37.60 -10.42
CA PRO A 904 5.04 38.69 -9.94
C PRO A 904 4.28 39.97 -9.60
N ASP A 905 3.18 40.20 -10.30
CA ASP A 905 2.26 41.34 -10.12
C ASP A 905 1.20 41.10 -9.04
N GLY A 906 1.23 39.93 -8.39
CA GLY A 906 0.27 39.50 -7.38
C GLY A 906 -0.99 38.81 -7.94
N THR A 907 -1.08 38.61 -9.26
CA THR A 907 -2.20 37.89 -9.89
C THR A 907 -2.22 36.43 -9.42
N ARG A 908 -3.41 35.88 -9.15
CA ARG A 908 -3.59 34.49 -8.70
C ARG A 908 -3.80 33.56 -9.90
N HIS A 909 -2.87 32.64 -10.13
CA HIS A 909 -2.91 31.70 -11.25
C HIS A 909 -3.51 30.34 -10.88
N GLY A 910 -3.79 30.06 -9.61
CA GLY A 910 -4.54 28.87 -9.21
C GLY A 910 -4.68 28.80 -7.71
N THR A 911 -5.83 28.34 -7.23
CA THR A 911 -6.08 28.14 -5.80
C THR A 911 -6.65 26.75 -5.58
N SER A 912 -6.03 25.99 -4.68
CA SER A 912 -6.57 24.77 -4.10
C SER A 912 -7.03 25.06 -2.68
N GLU A 913 -8.24 24.62 -2.33
CA GLU A 913 -8.76 24.73 -0.96
C GLU A 913 -9.10 23.34 -0.44
N ARG A 914 -8.71 23.06 0.80
CA ARG A 914 -9.11 21.84 1.50
C ARG A 914 -9.32 22.08 2.97
N ARG A 915 -10.21 21.28 3.57
CA ARG A 915 -10.46 21.31 5.01
C ARG A 915 -9.31 20.63 5.77
N VAL A 916 -8.89 21.25 6.87
CA VAL A 916 -7.94 20.70 7.83
C VAL A 916 -8.56 20.79 9.22
N ASP A 917 -8.78 19.65 9.87
CA ASP A 917 -9.32 19.54 11.22
C ASP A 917 -8.16 19.31 12.20
N CYS A 918 -7.89 20.31 13.04
CA CYS A 918 -6.93 20.18 14.13
C CYS A 918 -7.62 19.58 15.36
N MET A 919 -7.02 18.56 15.95
CA MET A 919 -7.59 17.76 17.02
C MET A 919 -6.63 17.69 18.20
N ALA A 920 -7.16 17.53 19.42
CA ALA A 920 -6.32 17.26 20.57
C ALA A 920 -5.66 15.89 20.40
N GLY A 921 -4.34 15.85 20.25
CA GLY A 921 -3.58 14.61 20.11
C GLY A 921 -3.33 13.91 21.45
N PRO A 922 -2.60 12.79 21.45
CA PRO A 922 -2.45 11.92 22.62
C PRO A 922 -1.75 12.58 23.83
N LEU A 923 -0.97 13.64 23.59
CA LEU A 923 -0.27 14.38 24.64
C LEU A 923 -1.18 15.32 25.45
N LEU A 924 -2.30 15.77 24.87
CA LEU A 924 -3.22 16.68 25.53
C LEU A 924 -4.21 15.87 26.39
N SER A 925 -4.65 16.43 27.51
CA SER A 925 -5.79 15.90 28.25
C SER A 925 -7.05 16.10 27.41
N GLY A 926 -7.69 15.00 27.02
CA GLY A 926 -8.97 15.02 26.30
C GLY A 926 -10.16 15.37 27.18
#